data_AF-A0A958DE16-F1
#
_entry.id   AF-A0A958DE16-F1
#
_cell.length_a   1.000
_cell.length_b   1.000
_cell.length_c   1.000
_cell.angle_alpha   90.00
_cell.angle_beta   90.00
_cell.angle_gamma   90.00
#
_symmetry.space_group_name_H-M   'P 1'
#
loop_
_entity.id
_entity.type
_entity.pdbx_description
1 polymer ?
#
loop_
_entity_poly.entity_id
_entity_poly.type
_entity_poly.pdbx_seq_one_letter_code
_entity_poly.pdbx_strand_id
1 'polypeptide(L)'
;MSSYLNIDHVSITFDTDNGPLNVLNDVNLKVEQGEFISLIGHSGCGKSTVLNIVAGLLKATKGGVILEEKEVTEPGPDRAVVFQHHSLLPWLSVHDNVRLAVDQVFKKTKSKQERHKWTLHNLELVHMSHALDRKPGEISGGMKQRVGIARALAMEPKVLLMDEPFGALDSLTRTHMQDSLMEIQARLNNTVIMITHDVDEAVLLSDRIIMMSNGPSATIGEILNIDLTKPRNRLALAENPTFNHYRAEVVRFLHERHLAPEEQASAGTVEVGANSGGSVVDLSAWIQSSQQKANRQLEKSELNLGFIPLTDCAPLVIAKEKGFFAEQGLQVELSRENSWANIRDKVSIGMLDGAQMLAAMPLASACDNSHGVPMVTSMSLDLNGNGITVSKSLYQRMQETGETELETLAGSGRALKQLIDENRAFGGKPLIFATVFPYSSHNYLLRYWLAFAGIDPDKDIQLTVVPPPQMVNYLQAGVISGFCVGEPWNTMAVVNGLGHTLATSYDIWNNHPEKVFGVASTWAAANPNTHLAVLKALIKACQWIDEMENRKEVCEILGQGRYVNVPQEILEHSMLGTFQFDSEQAPKARPDFNVFSRYSANFPWRSHALWFLTQMVRWGQVQKPQNLHKLADRVYRPEFYRKAAAELGLALPKSDYKDEGEHASTWSLAGEGDSLVMGPDLFFDSKRFSANDLIEYLQSMKLQHPALDLEELKTLNAPTGANKTGDEVRQ
;
A
#
# COMPACT_ATOMS: atom_id res chain seq x y z
N MET A 1 -5.13 -43.67 14.79
CA MET A 1 -5.30 -42.55 15.74
C MET A 1 -6.38 -41.65 15.17
N SER A 2 -7.45 -41.35 15.91
CA SER A 2 -8.46 -40.40 15.45
C SER A 2 -7.86 -38.99 15.46
N SER A 3 -8.13 -38.20 14.42
CA SER A 3 -7.75 -36.78 14.35
C SER A 3 -8.53 -35.98 15.40
N TYR A 4 -7.90 -35.00 16.05
CA TYR A 4 -8.52 -34.20 17.12
C TYR A 4 -9.65 -33.33 16.58
N LEU A 5 -9.39 -32.62 15.47
CA LEU A 5 -10.39 -31.93 14.65
C LEU A 5 -10.35 -32.48 13.23
N ASN A 6 -11.50 -32.86 12.69
CA ASN A 6 -11.66 -33.38 11.33
C ASN A 6 -12.67 -32.52 10.56
N ILE A 7 -12.22 -31.87 9.50
CA ILE A 7 -13.08 -31.27 8.47
C ILE A 7 -13.27 -32.34 7.41
N ASP A 8 -14.47 -32.91 7.34
CA ASP A 8 -14.78 -34.09 6.54
C ASP A 8 -15.68 -33.73 5.36
N HIS A 9 -15.11 -33.74 4.15
CA HIS A 9 -15.78 -33.55 2.87
C HIS A 9 -16.67 -32.31 2.83
N VAL A 10 -16.20 -31.20 3.40
CA VAL A 10 -17.01 -29.99 3.56
C VAL A 10 -17.17 -29.27 2.21
N SER A 11 -18.42 -29.13 1.78
CA SER A 11 -18.81 -28.25 0.66
C SER A 11 -19.88 -27.27 1.11
N ILE A 12 -19.86 -26.06 0.54
CA ILE A 12 -20.87 -25.04 0.84
C ILE A 12 -21.30 -24.27 -0.40
N THR A 13 -22.60 -24.21 -0.58
CA THR A 13 -23.26 -23.48 -1.67
C THR A 13 -24.21 -22.45 -1.06
N PHE A 14 -24.08 -21.20 -1.49
CA PHE A 14 -24.99 -20.11 -1.11
C PHE A 14 -25.98 -19.86 -2.24
N ASP A 15 -27.25 -19.67 -1.88
CA ASP A 15 -28.24 -19.18 -2.83
C ASP A 15 -28.01 -17.68 -3.03
N THR A 16 -27.73 -17.26 -4.27
CA THR A 16 -27.54 -15.85 -4.64
C THR A 16 -28.52 -15.45 -5.73
N ASP A 17 -28.74 -14.15 -5.92
CA ASP A 17 -29.66 -13.63 -6.95
C ASP A 17 -29.26 -14.02 -8.38
N ASN A 18 -27.98 -14.40 -8.59
CA ASN A 18 -27.44 -14.89 -9.86
C ASN A 18 -27.38 -16.42 -9.96
N GLY A 19 -28.00 -17.14 -9.02
CA GLY A 19 -28.00 -18.60 -8.93
C GLY A 19 -27.14 -19.15 -7.77
N PRO A 20 -27.09 -20.48 -7.59
CA PRO A 20 -26.33 -21.10 -6.51
C PRO A 20 -24.82 -20.92 -6.71
N LEU A 21 -24.16 -20.27 -5.75
CA LEU A 21 -22.71 -20.06 -5.73
C LEU A 21 -22.04 -21.11 -4.84
N ASN A 22 -21.38 -22.09 -5.45
CA ASN A 22 -20.58 -23.06 -4.72
C ASN A 22 -19.24 -22.43 -4.30
N VAL A 23 -19.02 -22.20 -3.02
CA VAL A 23 -17.81 -21.51 -2.50
C VAL A 23 -16.72 -22.49 -2.15
N LEU A 24 -17.07 -23.59 -1.47
CA LEU A 24 -16.14 -24.65 -1.08
C LEU A 24 -16.58 -25.97 -1.67
N ASN A 25 -15.63 -26.77 -2.13
CA ASN A 25 -15.89 -28.10 -2.63
C ASN A 25 -14.95 -29.12 -1.99
N ASP A 26 -15.51 -30.08 -1.27
CA ASP A 26 -14.81 -31.27 -0.76
C ASP A 26 -13.53 -30.96 0.04
N VAL A 27 -13.62 -29.99 0.96
CA VAL A 27 -12.52 -29.61 1.85
C VAL A 27 -12.34 -30.70 2.90
N ASN A 28 -11.16 -31.34 2.89
CA ASN A 28 -10.79 -32.44 3.77
C ASN A 28 -9.51 -32.12 4.55
N LEU A 29 -9.62 -31.94 5.86
CA LEU A 29 -8.48 -31.56 6.70
C LEU A 29 -8.54 -32.20 8.08
N LYS A 30 -7.43 -32.83 8.49
CA LYS A 30 -7.24 -33.39 9.83
C LYS A 30 -6.23 -32.56 10.58
N VAL A 31 -6.60 -32.07 11.76
CA VAL A 31 -5.74 -31.28 12.65
C VAL A 31 -5.46 -32.07 13.92
N GLU A 32 -4.19 -32.10 14.32
CA GLU A 32 -3.72 -32.78 15.53
C GLU A 32 -3.90 -31.89 16.77
N GLN A 33 -3.89 -32.51 17.95
CA GLN A 33 -4.01 -31.75 19.21
C GLN A 33 -2.73 -30.97 19.50
N GLY A 34 -2.86 -29.68 19.81
CA GLY A 34 -1.73 -28.78 20.07
C GLY A 34 -1.08 -28.21 18.81
N GLU A 35 -1.60 -28.57 17.63
CA GLU A 35 -1.07 -28.12 16.35
C GLU A 35 -1.45 -26.67 16.05
N PHE A 36 -0.50 -25.91 15.49
CA PHE A 36 -0.75 -24.59 14.90
C PHE A 36 -0.80 -24.71 13.39
N ILE A 37 -1.96 -24.49 12.77
CA ILE A 37 -2.08 -24.44 11.31
C ILE A 37 -2.47 -23.06 10.82
N SER A 38 -1.98 -22.69 9.63
CA SER A 38 -2.45 -21.49 8.92
C SER A 38 -3.16 -21.86 7.62
N LEU A 39 -4.28 -21.21 7.34
CA LEU A 39 -4.98 -21.27 6.06
C LEU A 39 -4.60 -20.07 5.21
N ILE A 40 -4.01 -20.34 4.05
CA ILE A 40 -3.59 -19.34 3.06
C ILE A 40 -4.29 -19.59 1.72
N GLY A 41 -4.54 -18.55 0.96
CA GLY A 41 -5.18 -18.61 -0.35
C GLY A 41 -5.66 -17.23 -0.81
N HIS A 42 -6.07 -17.11 -2.08
CA HIS A 42 -6.54 -15.84 -2.64
C HIS A 42 -7.75 -15.24 -1.91
N SER A 43 -7.97 -13.94 -2.07
CA SER A 43 -9.20 -13.32 -1.57
C SER A 43 -10.42 -13.97 -2.22
N GLY A 44 -11.47 -14.24 -1.45
CA GLY A 44 -12.69 -14.89 -1.94
C GLY A 44 -12.64 -16.40 -2.13
N CYS A 45 -11.53 -17.09 -1.84
CA CYS A 45 -11.48 -18.57 -1.92
C CYS A 45 -12.19 -19.31 -0.77
N GLY A 46 -12.82 -18.61 0.17
CA GLY A 46 -13.62 -19.23 1.24
C GLY A 46 -12.86 -19.58 2.53
N LYS A 47 -11.68 -19.00 2.80
CA LYS A 47 -10.94 -19.18 4.07
C LYS A 47 -11.81 -18.89 5.31
N SER A 48 -12.41 -17.70 5.38
CA SER A 48 -13.30 -17.32 6.49
C SER A 48 -14.56 -18.19 6.52
N THR A 49 -15.00 -18.72 5.38
CA THR A 49 -16.10 -19.69 5.29
C THR A 49 -15.72 -21.00 5.98
N VAL A 50 -14.52 -21.55 5.73
CA VAL A 50 -14.00 -22.73 6.44
C VAL A 50 -13.96 -22.46 7.95
N LEU A 51 -13.39 -21.32 8.36
CA LEU A 51 -13.28 -20.97 9.78
C LEU A 51 -14.66 -20.84 10.45
N ASN A 52 -15.65 -20.23 9.80
CA ASN A 52 -17.01 -20.11 10.32
C ASN A 52 -17.73 -21.47 10.44
N ILE A 53 -17.46 -22.41 9.52
CA ILE A 53 -17.98 -23.78 9.62
C ILE A 53 -17.34 -24.50 10.80
N VAL A 54 -16.02 -24.40 10.95
CA VAL A 54 -15.33 -24.97 12.12
C VAL A 54 -15.85 -24.37 13.42
N ALA A 55 -16.12 -23.05 13.46
CA ALA A 55 -16.70 -22.40 14.63
C ALA A 55 -18.15 -22.83 14.94
N GLY A 56 -18.85 -23.49 14.01
CA GLY A 56 -20.27 -23.81 14.10
C GLY A 56 -21.20 -22.61 13.85
N LEU A 57 -20.65 -21.49 13.36
CA LEU A 57 -21.41 -20.28 12.99
C LEU A 57 -22.12 -20.44 11.64
N LEU A 58 -21.66 -21.38 10.82
CA LEU A 58 -22.21 -21.66 9.50
C LEU A 58 -22.30 -23.18 9.30
N LYS A 59 -23.44 -23.69 8.82
CA LYS A 59 -23.59 -25.10 8.47
C LYS A 59 -23.13 -25.34 7.03
N ALA A 60 -22.33 -26.39 6.84
CA ALA A 60 -21.96 -26.85 5.51
C ALA A 60 -23.18 -27.43 4.77
N THR A 61 -23.19 -27.33 3.44
CA THR A 61 -24.22 -27.95 2.60
C THR A 61 -24.01 -29.46 2.49
N LYS A 62 -22.75 -29.90 2.48
CA LYS A 62 -22.33 -31.31 2.50
C LYS A 62 -21.12 -31.47 3.42
N GLY A 63 -20.94 -32.68 3.95
CA GLY A 63 -19.88 -32.97 4.91
C GLY A 63 -20.16 -32.35 6.28
N GLY A 64 -19.15 -32.34 7.13
CA GLY A 64 -19.26 -31.81 8.49
C GLY A 64 -17.92 -31.61 9.16
N VAL A 65 -17.95 -31.03 10.35
CA VAL A 65 -16.77 -30.86 11.20
C VAL A 65 -16.95 -31.68 12.46
N ILE A 66 -15.95 -32.47 12.82
CA ILE A 66 -15.94 -33.33 14.01
C ILE A 66 -14.81 -32.88 14.92
N LEU A 67 -15.12 -32.53 16.17
CA LEU A 67 -14.15 -32.19 17.21
C LEU A 67 -14.28 -33.19 18.35
N GLU A 68 -13.21 -33.93 18.67
CA GLU A 68 -13.20 -35.01 19.68
C GLU A 68 -14.40 -35.97 19.53
N GLU A 69 -14.58 -36.52 18.33
CA GLU A 69 -15.65 -37.48 17.99
C GLU A 69 -17.08 -36.92 18.07
N LYS A 70 -17.24 -35.60 18.27
CA LYS A 70 -18.53 -34.92 18.28
C LYS A 70 -18.67 -34.01 17.07
N GLU A 71 -19.78 -34.15 16.35
CA GLU A 71 -20.12 -33.26 15.24
C GLU A 71 -20.38 -31.84 15.75
N VAL A 72 -19.81 -30.86 15.05
CA VAL A 72 -20.01 -29.44 15.32
C VAL A 72 -21.23 -28.96 14.54
N THR A 73 -22.35 -28.78 15.25
CA THR A 73 -23.60 -28.31 14.65
C THR A 73 -23.97 -26.88 15.04
N GLU A 74 -23.34 -26.34 16.08
CA GLU A 74 -23.60 -25.02 16.65
C GLU A 74 -22.33 -24.39 17.26
N PRO A 75 -22.33 -23.08 17.53
CA PRO A 75 -21.21 -22.41 18.20
C PRO A 75 -21.08 -22.85 19.66
N GLY A 76 -19.84 -22.98 20.15
CA GLY A 76 -19.57 -23.45 21.51
C GLY A 76 -18.28 -22.85 22.11
N PRO A 77 -18.15 -22.81 23.45
CA PRO A 77 -16.98 -22.25 24.12
C PRO A 77 -15.69 -23.06 23.90
N ASP A 78 -15.83 -24.30 23.45
CA ASP A 78 -14.73 -25.16 23.03
C ASP A 78 -14.07 -24.72 21.71
N ARG A 79 -14.67 -23.78 20.97
CA ARG A 79 -14.15 -23.24 19.71
C ARG A 79 -14.24 -21.72 19.72
N ALA A 80 -13.24 -21.06 20.30
CA ALA A 80 -13.26 -19.60 20.43
C ALA A 80 -12.72 -18.92 19.17
N VAL A 81 -13.42 -17.87 18.71
CA VAL A 81 -13.04 -17.10 17.51
C VAL A 81 -12.48 -15.73 17.90
N VAL A 82 -11.34 -15.38 17.31
CA VAL A 82 -10.76 -14.03 17.29
C VAL A 82 -10.97 -13.45 15.90
N PHE A 83 -11.88 -12.49 15.79
CA PHE A 83 -12.26 -11.86 14.53
C PHE A 83 -11.27 -10.75 14.11
N GLN A 84 -11.19 -10.50 12.81
CA GLN A 84 -10.41 -9.41 12.19
C GLN A 84 -10.78 -8.03 12.76
N HIS A 85 -12.09 -7.78 12.96
CA HIS A 85 -12.55 -6.64 13.75
C HIS A 85 -12.63 -7.03 15.22
N HIS A 86 -11.92 -6.27 16.06
CA HIS A 86 -11.64 -6.53 17.48
C HIS A 86 -12.86 -6.89 18.36
N SER A 87 -14.11 -6.75 17.91
CA SER A 87 -15.36 -7.29 18.51
C SER A 87 -15.51 -7.08 20.02
N LEU A 88 -14.85 -6.06 20.58
CA LEU A 88 -14.94 -5.71 21.99
C LEU A 88 -16.20 -4.89 22.22
N LEU A 89 -16.85 -5.12 23.36
CA LEU A 89 -18.03 -4.36 23.76
C LEU A 89 -17.57 -2.98 24.25
N PRO A 90 -17.93 -1.88 23.55
CA PRO A 90 -17.32 -0.56 23.77
C PRO A 90 -17.69 0.06 25.12
N TRP A 91 -18.78 -0.39 25.74
CA TRP A 91 -19.24 0.07 27.05
C TRP A 91 -18.60 -0.69 28.23
N LEU A 92 -17.90 -1.79 28.00
CA LEU A 92 -17.22 -2.57 29.04
C LEU A 92 -15.74 -2.17 29.16
N SER A 93 -15.17 -2.27 30.35
CA SER A 93 -13.72 -2.14 30.54
C SER A 93 -12.96 -3.30 29.88
N VAL A 94 -11.64 -3.22 29.80
CA VAL A 94 -10.76 -4.31 29.38
C VAL A 94 -10.98 -5.54 30.26
N HIS A 95 -11.00 -5.35 31.58
CA HIS A 95 -11.32 -6.40 32.54
C HIS A 95 -12.70 -6.99 32.27
N ASP A 96 -13.73 -6.16 32.07
CA ASP A 96 -15.10 -6.63 31.93
C ASP A 96 -15.35 -7.32 30.58
N ASN A 97 -14.63 -6.94 29.52
CA ASN A 97 -14.67 -7.63 28.22
C ASN A 97 -14.21 -9.09 28.35
N VAL A 98 -13.14 -9.36 29.11
CA VAL A 98 -12.65 -10.73 29.36
C VAL A 98 -13.53 -11.43 30.39
N ARG A 99 -13.91 -10.73 31.47
CA ARG A 99 -14.76 -11.28 32.53
C ARG A 99 -16.09 -11.78 31.99
N LEU A 100 -16.68 -11.11 30.99
CA LEU A 100 -17.93 -11.54 30.39
C LEU A 100 -17.86 -12.98 29.87
N ALA A 101 -16.77 -13.33 29.17
CA ALA A 101 -16.54 -14.69 28.68
C ALA A 101 -16.37 -15.69 29.83
N VAL A 102 -15.56 -15.32 30.84
CA VAL A 102 -15.34 -16.15 32.04
C VAL A 102 -16.63 -16.39 32.80
N ASP A 103 -17.44 -15.34 32.99
CA ASP A 103 -18.71 -15.42 33.68
C ASP A 103 -19.68 -16.31 32.88
N GLN A 104 -19.74 -16.18 31.56
CA GLN A 104 -20.64 -17.01 30.74
C GLN A 104 -20.28 -18.50 30.77
N VAL A 105 -18.99 -18.85 30.72
CA VAL A 105 -18.54 -20.25 30.69
C VAL A 105 -18.52 -20.89 32.08
N PHE A 106 -18.03 -20.16 33.09
CA PHE A 106 -17.71 -20.75 34.41
C PHE A 106 -18.68 -20.38 35.54
N LYS A 107 -19.80 -19.68 35.27
CA LYS A 107 -20.77 -19.31 36.32
C LYS A 107 -21.26 -20.48 37.17
N LYS A 108 -21.33 -21.70 36.61
CA LYS A 108 -21.79 -22.91 37.32
C LYS A 108 -20.67 -23.71 37.97
N THR A 109 -19.41 -23.50 37.58
CA THR A 109 -18.27 -24.36 37.95
C THR A 109 -17.19 -23.66 38.78
N LYS A 110 -17.10 -22.33 38.74
CA LYS A 110 -16.15 -21.53 39.53
C LYS A 110 -16.87 -20.48 40.38
N SER A 111 -16.39 -20.27 41.60
CA SER A 111 -16.84 -19.18 42.47
C SER A 111 -16.55 -17.80 41.86
N LYS A 112 -17.18 -16.74 42.40
CA LYS A 112 -16.93 -15.37 41.94
C LYS A 112 -15.45 -14.96 42.10
N GLN A 113 -14.79 -15.40 43.17
CA GLN A 113 -13.39 -15.09 43.43
C GLN A 113 -12.46 -15.83 42.46
N GLU A 114 -12.74 -17.09 42.16
CA GLU A 114 -11.98 -17.86 41.16
C GLU A 114 -12.14 -17.29 39.75
N ARG A 115 -13.36 -16.89 39.36
CA ARG A 115 -13.61 -16.22 38.07
C ARG A 115 -12.87 -14.90 37.94
N HIS A 116 -12.82 -14.11 39.00
CA HIS A 116 -12.04 -12.87 39.01
C HIS A 116 -10.54 -13.13 38.87
N LYS A 117 -9.98 -14.08 39.64
CA LYS A 117 -8.57 -14.47 39.51
C LYS A 117 -8.25 -15.00 38.10
N TRP A 118 -9.14 -15.79 37.52
CA TRP A 118 -9.00 -16.32 36.17
C TRP A 118 -9.02 -15.23 35.09
N THR A 119 -9.89 -14.23 35.26
CA THR A 119 -9.94 -13.05 34.39
C THR A 119 -8.61 -12.29 34.42
N LEU A 120 -8.09 -12.02 35.61
CA LEU A 120 -6.81 -11.31 35.77
C LEU A 120 -5.64 -12.12 35.20
N HIS A 121 -5.63 -13.44 35.43
CA HIS A 121 -4.61 -14.32 34.88
C HIS A 121 -4.55 -14.28 33.35
N ASN A 122 -5.70 -14.32 32.66
CA ASN A 122 -5.73 -14.25 31.19
C ASN A 122 -5.35 -12.88 30.65
N LEU A 123 -5.66 -11.80 31.37
CA LEU A 123 -5.19 -10.46 31.02
C LEU A 123 -3.68 -10.31 31.22
N GLU A 124 -3.12 -10.96 32.24
CA GLU A 124 -1.68 -11.01 32.47
C GLU A 124 -0.95 -11.79 31.37
N LEU A 125 -1.51 -12.92 30.91
CA LEU A 125 -0.97 -13.72 29.81
C LEU A 125 -0.78 -12.93 28.51
N VAL A 126 -1.62 -11.93 28.26
CA VAL A 126 -1.54 -11.05 27.08
C VAL A 126 -0.93 -9.67 27.41
N HIS A 127 -0.30 -9.52 28.57
CA HIS A 127 0.34 -8.27 29.05
C HIS A 127 -0.60 -7.06 29.18
N MET A 128 -1.87 -7.29 29.53
CA MET A 128 -2.90 -6.25 29.68
C MET A 128 -3.17 -5.82 31.13
N SER A 129 -2.38 -6.28 32.10
CA SER A 129 -2.55 -5.95 33.53
C SER A 129 -2.49 -4.45 33.87
N HIS A 130 -1.85 -3.64 33.02
CA HIS A 130 -1.70 -2.19 33.23
C HIS A 130 -2.90 -1.36 32.76
N ALA A 131 -3.88 -1.97 32.08
CA ALA A 131 -4.98 -1.26 31.42
C ALA A 131 -6.36 -1.85 31.75
N LEU A 132 -6.49 -2.55 32.89
CA LEU A 132 -7.70 -3.29 33.30
C LEU A 132 -8.97 -2.45 33.27
N ASP A 133 -8.92 -1.22 33.79
CA ASP A 133 -10.08 -0.35 33.94
C ASP A 133 -10.37 0.52 32.71
N ARG A 134 -9.48 0.50 31.70
CA ARG A 134 -9.66 1.26 30.46
C ARG A 134 -10.77 0.64 29.61
N LYS A 135 -11.46 1.44 28.82
CA LYS A 135 -12.44 1.00 27.82
C LYS A 135 -11.77 0.76 26.46
N PRO A 136 -12.38 -0.03 25.55
CA PRO A 136 -11.85 -0.23 24.19
C PRO A 136 -11.53 1.08 23.45
N GLY A 137 -12.29 2.15 23.68
CA GLY A 137 -12.02 3.46 23.09
C GLY A 137 -10.73 4.15 23.56
N GLU A 138 -10.10 3.68 24.65
CA GLU A 138 -8.97 4.30 25.35
C GLU A 138 -7.66 3.50 25.20
N ILE A 139 -7.67 2.45 24.37
CA ILE A 139 -6.55 1.54 24.14
C ILE A 139 -6.28 1.40 22.63
N SER A 140 -5.02 1.11 22.27
CA SER A 140 -4.59 0.99 20.86
C SER A 140 -5.22 -0.22 20.16
N GLY A 141 -5.17 -0.28 18.82
CA GLY A 141 -5.62 -1.45 18.05
C GLY A 141 -4.98 -2.75 18.53
N GLY A 142 -3.65 -2.75 18.71
CA GLY A 142 -2.94 -3.91 19.28
C GLY A 142 -3.42 -4.30 20.67
N MET A 143 -3.67 -3.34 21.55
CA MET A 143 -4.23 -3.62 22.87
C MET A 143 -5.65 -4.20 22.77
N LYS A 144 -6.49 -3.70 21.86
CA LYS A 144 -7.82 -4.30 21.62
C LYS A 144 -7.69 -5.75 21.16
N GLN A 145 -6.70 -6.05 20.31
CA GLN A 145 -6.46 -7.40 19.83
C GLN A 145 -6.00 -8.33 20.94
N ARG A 146 -5.08 -7.89 21.81
CA ARG A 146 -4.68 -8.62 23.03
C ARG A 146 -5.88 -8.97 23.90
N VAL A 147 -6.79 -8.02 24.10
CA VAL A 147 -8.02 -8.25 24.88
C VAL A 147 -8.96 -9.23 24.19
N GLY A 148 -9.07 -9.17 22.86
CA GLY A 148 -9.83 -10.15 22.06
C GLY A 148 -9.28 -11.57 22.23
N ILE A 149 -7.95 -11.73 22.15
CA ILE A 149 -7.25 -13.01 22.38
C ILE A 149 -7.43 -13.47 23.83
N ALA A 150 -7.24 -12.60 24.82
CA ALA A 150 -7.47 -12.95 26.23
C ALA A 150 -8.90 -13.42 26.49
N ARG A 151 -9.89 -12.75 25.89
CA ARG A 151 -11.30 -13.14 26.01
C ARG A 151 -11.56 -14.53 25.40
N ALA A 152 -10.92 -14.84 24.28
CA ALA A 152 -11.03 -16.15 23.63
C ALA A 152 -10.35 -17.24 24.48
N LEU A 153 -9.10 -17.02 24.90
CA LEU A 153 -8.33 -17.96 25.74
C LEU A 153 -8.98 -18.19 27.11
N ALA A 154 -9.60 -17.16 27.68
CA ALA A 154 -10.24 -17.25 28.98
C ALA A 154 -11.43 -18.22 29.01
N MET A 155 -11.96 -18.64 27.85
CA MET A 155 -12.98 -19.69 27.75
C MET A 155 -12.42 -21.12 27.85
N GLU A 156 -11.09 -21.30 27.89
CA GLU A 156 -10.38 -22.58 27.78
C GLU A 156 -10.80 -23.37 26.51
N PRO A 157 -10.68 -22.76 25.31
CA PRO A 157 -11.12 -23.40 24.09
C PRO A 157 -10.22 -24.59 23.71
N LYS A 158 -10.83 -25.62 23.13
CA LYS A 158 -10.14 -26.77 22.53
C LYS A 158 -9.43 -26.38 21.24
N VAL A 159 -10.03 -25.47 20.47
CA VAL A 159 -9.47 -24.91 19.24
C VAL A 159 -9.62 -23.40 19.26
N LEU A 160 -8.51 -22.68 19.08
CA LEU A 160 -8.50 -21.23 18.91
C LEU A 160 -8.51 -20.90 17.40
N LEU A 161 -9.57 -20.24 16.96
CA LEU A 161 -9.78 -19.84 15.57
C LEU A 161 -9.46 -18.35 15.44
N MET A 162 -8.58 -17.97 14.52
CA MET A 162 -8.19 -16.57 14.33
C MET A 162 -8.34 -16.16 12.88
N ASP A 163 -9.12 -15.13 12.61
CA ASP A 163 -9.31 -14.59 11.27
C ASP A 163 -8.53 -13.28 11.10
N GLU A 164 -7.42 -13.34 10.36
CA GLU A 164 -6.47 -12.24 10.13
C GLU A 164 -6.12 -11.42 11.39
N PRO A 165 -5.60 -12.05 12.45
CA PRO A 165 -5.45 -11.42 13.76
C PRO A 165 -4.45 -10.25 13.78
N PHE A 166 -3.68 -10.05 12.71
CA PHE A 166 -2.60 -9.08 12.62
C PHE A 166 -2.75 -8.05 11.50
N GLY A 167 -3.73 -8.22 10.60
CA GLY A 167 -3.84 -7.42 9.37
C GLY A 167 -4.07 -5.92 9.61
N ALA A 168 -4.72 -5.56 10.73
CA ALA A 168 -5.01 -4.18 11.09
C ALA A 168 -3.95 -3.51 12.00
N LEU A 169 -2.81 -4.17 12.24
CA LEU A 169 -1.77 -3.69 13.16
C LEU A 169 -0.57 -3.11 12.40
N ASP A 170 0.05 -2.06 12.97
CA ASP A 170 1.34 -1.55 12.53
C ASP A 170 2.46 -2.59 12.73
N SER A 171 3.57 -2.44 12.01
CA SER A 171 4.62 -3.46 11.94
C SER A 171 5.26 -3.82 13.29
N LEU A 172 5.41 -2.85 14.21
CA LEU A 172 6.03 -3.11 15.51
C LEU A 172 5.03 -3.81 16.44
N THR A 173 3.80 -3.32 16.50
CA THR A 173 2.72 -3.94 17.28
C THR A 173 2.44 -5.36 16.79
N ARG A 174 2.43 -5.57 15.48
CA ARG A 174 2.28 -6.88 14.83
C ARG A 174 3.36 -7.85 15.30
N THR A 175 4.63 -7.44 15.26
CA THR A 175 5.76 -8.28 15.68
C THR A 175 5.62 -8.72 17.13
N HIS A 176 5.39 -7.79 18.05
CA HIS A 176 5.18 -8.13 19.46
C HIS A 176 3.97 -9.04 19.69
N MET A 177 2.92 -8.91 18.87
CA MET A 177 1.74 -9.77 18.98
C MET A 177 1.99 -11.20 18.54
N GLN A 178 2.77 -11.38 17.48
CA GLN A 178 3.16 -12.69 16.98
C GLN A 178 4.04 -13.42 18.00
N ASP A 179 5.02 -12.72 18.58
CA ASP A 179 5.87 -13.27 19.65
C ASP A 179 5.04 -13.70 20.86
N SER A 180 4.12 -12.84 21.33
CA SER A 180 3.21 -13.18 22.44
C SER A 180 2.36 -14.42 22.11
N LEU A 181 1.84 -14.54 20.88
CA LEU A 181 1.02 -15.68 20.49
C LEU A 181 1.83 -16.98 20.47
N MET A 182 3.09 -16.94 20.01
CA MET A 182 4.00 -18.09 20.06
C MET A 182 4.30 -18.52 21.50
N GLU A 183 4.57 -17.56 22.39
CA GLU A 183 4.81 -17.83 23.81
C GLU A 183 3.57 -18.45 24.48
N ILE A 184 2.39 -17.90 24.19
CA ILE A 184 1.11 -18.42 24.70
C ILE A 184 0.87 -19.84 24.20
N GLN A 185 1.05 -20.11 22.90
CA GLN A 185 0.85 -21.44 22.35
C GLN A 185 1.85 -22.45 22.90
N ALA A 186 3.13 -22.07 23.03
CA ALA A 186 4.14 -22.92 23.64
C ALA A 186 3.82 -23.25 25.11
N ARG A 187 3.21 -22.31 25.84
CA ARG A 187 2.81 -22.49 27.24
C ARG A 187 1.54 -23.30 27.43
N LEU A 188 0.54 -23.08 26.58
CA LEU A 188 -0.80 -23.67 26.73
C LEU A 188 -0.99 -24.95 25.91
N ASN A 189 -0.14 -25.20 24.92
CA ASN A 189 -0.25 -26.29 23.94
C ASN A 189 -1.67 -26.39 23.34
N ASN A 190 -2.30 -25.25 23.06
CA ASN A 190 -3.63 -25.19 22.47
C ASN A 190 -3.55 -25.39 20.94
N THR A 191 -4.58 -26.01 20.37
CA THR A 191 -4.73 -26.16 18.92
C THR A 191 -5.17 -24.84 18.31
N VAL A 192 -4.48 -24.37 17.27
CA VAL A 192 -4.71 -23.05 16.66
C VAL A 192 -4.94 -23.17 15.16
N ILE A 193 -5.98 -22.52 14.66
CA ILE A 193 -6.22 -22.34 13.22
C ILE A 193 -6.24 -20.84 12.93
N MET A 194 -5.29 -20.38 12.13
CA MET A 194 -5.16 -18.98 11.76
C MET A 194 -5.42 -18.79 10.26
N ILE A 195 -6.19 -17.77 9.90
CA ILE A 195 -6.21 -17.24 8.54
C ILE A 195 -5.23 -16.08 8.49
N THR A 196 -4.34 -16.08 7.50
CA THR A 196 -3.49 -14.93 7.19
C THR A 196 -3.30 -14.81 5.68
N HIS A 197 -2.98 -13.59 5.24
CA HIS A 197 -2.49 -13.32 3.89
C HIS A 197 -0.98 -13.05 3.87
N ASP A 198 -0.34 -13.03 5.04
CA ASP A 198 1.08 -12.77 5.19
C ASP A 198 1.84 -14.10 5.23
N VAL A 199 2.75 -14.28 4.28
CA VAL A 199 3.56 -15.50 4.14
C VAL A 199 4.51 -15.67 5.31
N ASP A 200 5.07 -14.58 5.81
CA ASP A 200 6.04 -14.62 6.90
C ASP A 200 5.35 -15.06 8.19
N GLU A 201 4.11 -14.62 8.41
CA GLU A 201 3.28 -15.08 9.52
C GLU A 201 3.02 -16.57 9.49
N ALA A 202 2.60 -17.10 8.34
CA ALA A 202 2.29 -18.51 8.22
C ALA A 202 3.52 -19.39 8.42
N VAL A 203 4.68 -19.02 7.85
CA VAL A 203 5.93 -19.76 8.03
C VAL A 203 6.49 -19.58 9.46
N LEU A 204 6.28 -18.43 10.10
CA LEU A 204 6.77 -18.19 11.46
C LEU A 204 5.96 -18.92 12.53
N LEU A 205 4.64 -19.02 12.38
CA LEU A 205 3.74 -19.51 13.45
C LEU A 205 3.34 -20.98 13.30
N SER A 206 3.21 -21.47 12.06
CA SER A 206 2.52 -22.74 11.80
C SER A 206 3.44 -23.95 11.81
N ASP A 207 2.91 -25.08 12.25
CA ASP A 207 3.45 -26.42 12.01
C ASP A 207 3.11 -26.89 10.59
N ARG A 208 1.92 -26.54 10.09
CA ARG A 208 1.52 -26.74 8.69
C ARG A 208 0.80 -25.54 8.10
N ILE A 209 1.03 -25.29 6.81
CA ILE A 209 0.35 -24.27 6.03
C ILE A 209 -0.57 -24.97 5.05
N ILE A 210 -1.87 -24.76 5.20
CA ILE A 210 -2.92 -25.31 4.36
C ILE A 210 -3.22 -24.27 3.28
N MET A 211 -2.86 -24.60 2.05
CA MET A 211 -3.00 -23.67 0.92
C MET A 211 -4.23 -24.04 0.09
N MET A 212 -5.19 -23.12 0.04
CA MET A 212 -6.48 -23.30 -0.64
C MET A 212 -6.39 -22.89 -2.10
N SER A 213 -7.08 -23.63 -2.97
CA SER A 213 -7.23 -23.25 -4.39
C SER A 213 -8.08 -21.98 -4.54
N ASN A 214 -8.15 -21.44 -5.76
CA ASN A 214 -9.01 -20.29 -6.04
C ASN A 214 -10.49 -20.67 -5.90
N GLY A 215 -11.31 -19.68 -5.55
CA GLY A 215 -12.77 -19.80 -5.62
C GLY A 215 -13.29 -19.33 -6.99
N PRO A 216 -14.57 -19.62 -7.32
CA PRO A 216 -15.53 -20.44 -6.56
C PRO A 216 -15.16 -21.94 -6.57
N SER A 217 -15.77 -22.74 -5.70
CA SER A 217 -15.52 -24.18 -5.50
C SER A 217 -14.10 -24.51 -5.02
N ALA A 218 -13.56 -23.72 -4.11
CA ALA A 218 -12.21 -23.92 -3.61
C ALA A 218 -12.06 -25.24 -2.83
N THR A 219 -10.93 -25.90 -3.03
CA THR A 219 -10.49 -27.11 -2.31
C THR A 219 -9.16 -26.81 -1.59
N ILE A 220 -8.62 -27.77 -0.85
CA ILE A 220 -7.21 -27.71 -0.44
C ILE A 220 -6.36 -28.08 -1.65
N GLY A 221 -5.45 -27.19 -2.04
CA GLY A 221 -4.53 -27.42 -3.15
C GLY A 221 -3.27 -28.15 -2.70
N GLU A 222 -2.63 -27.65 -1.64
CA GLU A 222 -1.39 -28.21 -1.10
C GLU A 222 -1.29 -27.97 0.41
N ILE A 223 -0.59 -28.88 1.11
CA ILE A 223 -0.30 -28.77 2.55
C ILE A 223 1.21 -28.78 2.72
N LEU A 224 1.78 -27.67 3.16
CA LEU A 224 3.21 -27.53 3.42
C LEU A 224 3.51 -27.76 4.91
N ASN A 225 4.35 -28.75 5.21
CA ASN A 225 4.83 -29.01 6.57
C ASN A 225 6.05 -28.14 6.88
N ILE A 226 6.06 -27.47 8.03
CA ILE A 226 7.14 -26.56 8.42
C ILE A 226 8.02 -27.20 9.49
N ASP A 227 9.10 -27.84 9.04
CA ASP A 227 10.12 -28.42 9.92
C ASP A 227 11.12 -27.36 10.38
N LEU A 228 10.65 -26.44 11.21
CA LEU A 228 11.46 -25.44 11.91
C LEU A 228 11.16 -25.50 13.40
N THR A 229 12.19 -25.68 14.22
CA THR A 229 12.07 -25.78 15.68
C THR A 229 11.48 -24.51 16.29
N LYS A 230 10.43 -24.67 17.10
CA LYS A 230 9.83 -23.59 17.91
C LYS A 230 10.58 -23.46 19.25
N PRO A 231 10.71 -22.24 19.82
CA PRO A 231 10.25 -20.96 19.30
C PRO A 231 11.14 -20.44 18.16
N ARG A 232 10.50 -19.89 17.13
CA ARG A 232 11.15 -19.39 15.92
C ARG A 232 11.54 -17.92 16.09
N ASN A 233 12.83 -17.63 16.22
CA ASN A 233 13.31 -16.25 16.32
C ASN A 233 13.44 -15.63 14.92
N ARG A 234 12.69 -14.56 14.65
CA ARG A 234 12.67 -13.90 13.32
C ARG A 234 14.04 -13.41 12.87
N LEU A 235 14.81 -12.77 13.76
CA LEU A 235 16.12 -12.20 13.41
C LEU A 235 17.11 -13.32 13.03
N ALA A 236 17.07 -14.45 13.74
CA ALA A 236 17.89 -15.61 13.41
C ALA A 236 17.44 -16.31 12.12
N LEU A 237 16.14 -16.24 11.79
CA LEU A 237 15.57 -16.89 10.61
C LEU A 237 15.62 -16.04 9.34
N ALA A 238 15.88 -14.74 9.42
CA ALA A 238 15.91 -13.84 8.27
C ALA A 238 16.87 -14.31 7.16
N GLU A 239 18.02 -14.87 7.56
CA GLU A 239 19.03 -15.43 6.64
C GLU A 239 18.99 -16.96 6.55
N ASN A 240 18.02 -17.62 7.21
CA ASN A 240 17.94 -19.08 7.23
C ASN A 240 17.44 -19.63 5.87
N PRO A 241 18.21 -20.47 5.17
CA PRO A 241 17.81 -20.99 3.86
C PRO A 241 16.52 -21.81 3.88
N THR A 242 16.29 -22.58 4.94
CA THR A 242 15.09 -23.42 5.11
C THR A 242 13.84 -22.56 5.30
N PHE A 243 13.94 -21.48 6.09
CA PHE A 243 12.86 -20.51 6.24
C PHE A 243 12.52 -19.84 4.90
N ASN A 244 13.53 -19.40 4.17
CA ASN A 244 13.36 -18.79 2.84
C ASN A 244 12.79 -19.78 1.81
N HIS A 245 13.14 -21.06 1.90
CA HIS A 245 12.55 -22.12 1.08
C HIS A 245 11.05 -22.26 1.34
N TYR A 246 10.61 -22.38 2.59
CA TYR A 246 9.18 -22.47 2.90
C TYR A 246 8.39 -21.23 2.46
N ARG A 247 8.97 -20.03 2.61
CA ARG A 247 8.37 -18.81 2.06
C ARG A 247 8.19 -18.89 0.54
N ALA A 248 9.23 -19.35 -0.16
CA ALA A 248 9.19 -19.50 -1.61
C ALA A 248 8.12 -20.51 -2.05
N GLU A 249 7.97 -21.64 -1.36
CA GLU A 249 6.92 -22.64 -1.64
C GLU A 249 5.51 -22.05 -1.50
N VAL A 250 5.23 -21.35 -0.39
CA VAL A 250 3.91 -20.73 -0.15
C VAL A 250 3.60 -19.67 -1.21
N VAL A 251 4.58 -18.82 -1.52
CA VAL A 251 4.46 -17.84 -2.60
C VAL A 251 4.19 -18.53 -3.93
N ARG A 252 4.99 -19.56 -4.26
CA ARG A 252 4.92 -20.24 -5.55
C ARG A 252 3.54 -20.82 -5.75
N PHE A 253 2.98 -21.49 -4.73
CA PHE A 253 1.62 -21.99 -4.75
C PHE A 253 0.59 -20.88 -5.03
N LEU A 254 0.70 -19.75 -4.33
CA LEU A 254 -0.19 -18.60 -4.54
C LEU A 254 -0.06 -18.02 -5.95
N HIS A 255 1.12 -18.09 -6.57
CA HIS A 255 1.37 -17.54 -7.90
C HIS A 255 0.98 -18.48 -9.04
N GLU A 256 1.37 -19.77 -8.99
CA GLU A 256 1.11 -20.77 -10.04
C GLU A 256 -0.38 -20.93 -10.36
N ARG A 257 -1.25 -20.77 -9.35
CA ARG A 257 -2.71 -20.85 -9.54
C ARG A 257 -3.37 -19.50 -9.84
N HIS A 258 -2.66 -18.38 -9.76
CA HIS A 258 -3.16 -17.11 -10.30
C HIS A 258 -3.09 -17.09 -11.83
N LEU A 259 -2.11 -17.80 -12.40
CA LEU A 259 -1.91 -17.96 -13.84
C LEU A 259 -2.83 -19.01 -14.50
N ALA A 260 -3.39 -19.95 -13.72
CA ALA A 260 -4.13 -21.09 -14.24
C ALA A 260 -5.67 -21.06 -14.06
N PRO A 261 -6.43 -20.09 -14.62
CA PRO A 261 -7.86 -20.28 -14.84
C PRO A 261 -8.19 -21.16 -16.07
N GLU A 262 -7.28 -21.35 -17.05
CA GLU A 262 -7.61 -22.05 -18.32
C GLU A 262 -6.62 -23.11 -18.83
N GLU A 263 -5.42 -23.26 -18.28
CA GLU A 263 -4.42 -24.21 -18.83
C GLU A 263 -4.21 -25.44 -17.93
N GLN A 264 -5.17 -26.37 -17.95
CA GLN A 264 -4.93 -27.76 -17.58
C GLN A 264 -5.25 -28.69 -18.76
N ALA A 265 -4.56 -28.46 -19.87
CA ALA A 265 -4.30 -29.49 -20.86
C ALA A 265 -2.91 -29.27 -21.47
N SER A 266 -1.98 -30.14 -21.10
CA SER A 266 -0.64 -30.34 -21.67
C SER A 266 0.47 -29.35 -21.31
N ALA A 267 1.40 -29.79 -20.45
CA ALA A 267 2.83 -29.65 -20.71
C ALA A 267 3.63 -30.57 -19.76
N GLY A 268 4.52 -31.37 -20.36
CA GLY A 268 5.50 -32.18 -19.65
C GLY A 268 6.74 -31.37 -19.26
N THR A 269 7.38 -31.86 -18.22
CA THR A 269 8.58 -31.40 -17.50
C THR A 269 9.83 -31.22 -18.33
N VAL A 270 10.62 -30.16 -18.05
CA VAL A 270 12.08 -30.10 -18.27
C VAL A 270 12.75 -29.37 -17.09
N GLU A 271 13.81 -29.98 -16.56
CA GLU A 271 14.65 -29.55 -15.43
C GLU A 271 15.66 -28.44 -15.81
N VAL A 272 16.03 -27.59 -14.83
CA VAL A 272 17.08 -26.55 -14.96
C VAL A 272 18.26 -26.87 -14.04
N GLY A 273 19.46 -26.90 -14.64
CA GLY A 273 20.74 -27.00 -13.92
C GLY A 273 21.35 -25.63 -13.62
N ALA A 274 21.85 -25.47 -12.39
CA ALA A 274 22.50 -24.26 -11.87
C ALA A 274 23.97 -24.15 -12.29
N ASN A 275 24.48 -22.91 -12.45
CA ASN A 275 25.73 -22.53 -11.78
C ASN A 275 26.00 -21.02 -11.71
N SER A 276 26.53 -20.64 -10.57
CA SER A 276 26.92 -19.32 -10.07
C SER A 276 28.31 -18.86 -10.51
N GLY A 277 28.53 -17.54 -10.57
CA GLY A 277 29.87 -16.95 -10.53
C GLY A 277 29.85 -15.45 -10.80
N GLY A 278 30.06 -14.63 -9.76
CA GLY A 278 30.10 -13.17 -9.86
C GLY A 278 31.51 -12.61 -10.11
N SER A 279 31.58 -11.49 -10.83
CA SER A 279 32.65 -10.49 -10.67
C SER A 279 32.23 -9.14 -11.28
N VAL A 280 32.61 -8.08 -10.58
CA VAL A 280 32.46 -6.65 -10.87
C VAL A 280 32.78 -6.31 -12.33
N VAL A 281 31.89 -5.57 -13.03
CA VAL A 281 32.09 -5.17 -14.43
C VAL A 281 32.36 -3.67 -14.53
N ASP A 282 33.47 -3.35 -15.20
CA ASP A 282 33.99 -2.02 -15.52
C ASP A 282 33.10 -1.32 -16.58
N LEU A 283 32.50 -0.18 -16.21
CA LEU A 283 31.55 0.59 -17.02
C LEU A 283 32.18 1.32 -18.22
N SER A 284 33.51 1.34 -18.34
CA SER A 284 34.22 2.14 -19.36
C SER A 284 34.17 1.53 -20.77
N ALA A 285 33.98 0.21 -20.89
CA ALA A 285 33.96 -0.48 -22.19
C ALA A 285 32.66 -0.31 -22.99
N TRP A 286 31.59 0.22 -22.37
CA TRP A 286 30.26 0.34 -23.00
C TRP A 286 30.11 1.59 -23.88
N ILE A 287 30.96 2.61 -23.69
CA ILE A 287 30.81 3.92 -24.34
C ILE A 287 31.26 3.90 -25.83
N GLN A 288 31.96 2.87 -26.30
CA GLN A 288 32.57 2.86 -27.64
C GLN A 288 31.86 2.07 -28.75
N SER A 289 30.65 1.53 -28.55
CA SER A 289 29.96 0.74 -29.60
C SER A 289 28.61 1.30 -30.08
N SER A 290 28.45 2.62 -30.04
CA SER A 290 27.28 3.34 -30.54
C SER A 290 27.33 3.57 -32.07
N GLN A 291 27.22 2.49 -32.86
CA GLN A 291 26.87 2.57 -34.29
C GLN A 291 26.47 1.19 -34.88
N GLN A 292 25.31 0.65 -34.50
CA GLN A 292 24.61 -0.36 -35.32
C GLN A 292 23.13 -0.47 -34.92
N LYS A 293 22.24 -0.03 -35.82
CA LYS A 293 20.80 -0.33 -35.79
C LYS A 293 20.59 -1.74 -36.37
N ALA A 294 20.27 -2.71 -35.52
CA ALA A 294 19.48 -3.93 -35.80
C ALA A 294 19.59 -4.89 -34.60
N ASN A 295 18.46 -5.33 -34.03
CA ASN A 295 18.32 -6.36 -32.98
C ASN A 295 19.20 -6.20 -31.73
N ARG A 296 18.76 -5.38 -30.77
CA ARG A 296 19.13 -5.65 -29.38
C ARG A 296 18.20 -6.74 -28.85
N GLN A 297 18.75 -7.91 -28.60
CA GLN A 297 18.02 -8.99 -27.95
C GLN A 297 17.60 -8.54 -26.56
N LEU A 298 16.31 -8.65 -26.24
CA LEU A 298 15.80 -8.37 -24.89
C LEU A 298 16.38 -9.41 -23.94
N GLU A 299 16.85 -8.96 -22.77
CA GLU A 299 17.31 -9.86 -21.71
C GLU A 299 16.14 -10.66 -21.12
N LYS A 300 14.96 -10.03 -21.03
CA LYS A 300 13.72 -10.63 -20.57
C LYS A 300 12.55 -10.09 -21.41
N SER A 301 11.76 -10.97 -22.02
CA SER A 301 10.63 -10.57 -22.88
C SER A 301 9.28 -10.68 -22.17
N GLU A 302 9.16 -11.58 -21.19
CA GLU A 302 7.94 -11.78 -20.39
C GLU A 302 8.08 -11.01 -19.07
N LEU A 303 7.16 -10.10 -18.77
CA LEU A 303 7.25 -9.24 -17.60
C LEU A 303 5.96 -9.26 -16.78
N ASN A 304 6.11 -9.27 -15.46
CA ASN A 304 5.01 -9.03 -14.52
C ASN A 304 5.13 -7.62 -13.95
N LEU A 305 4.19 -6.74 -14.28
CA LEU A 305 4.20 -5.34 -13.82
C LEU A 305 3.05 -5.04 -12.87
N GLY A 306 3.35 -4.44 -11.71
CA GLY A 306 2.34 -4.12 -10.70
C GLY A 306 1.67 -2.76 -10.89
N PHE A 307 0.40 -2.66 -10.50
CA PHE A 307 -0.32 -1.39 -10.42
C PHE A 307 -1.32 -1.34 -9.26
N ILE A 308 -1.70 -0.14 -8.84
CA ILE A 308 -2.81 0.11 -7.89
C ILE A 308 -3.99 0.65 -8.70
N PRO A 309 -5.24 0.21 -8.42
CA PRO A 309 -6.44 0.70 -9.12
C PRO A 309 -6.71 2.19 -8.84
N LEU A 310 -6.07 3.04 -9.64
CA LEU A 310 -6.17 4.50 -9.67
C LEU A 310 -6.16 4.95 -11.15
N THR A 311 -6.58 6.18 -11.44
CA THR A 311 -6.47 6.76 -12.80
C THR A 311 -5.04 6.70 -13.33
N ASP A 312 -4.07 6.88 -12.46
CA ASP A 312 -2.65 7.01 -12.80
C ASP A 312 -2.01 5.66 -13.22
N CYS A 313 -2.75 4.55 -13.14
CA CYS A 313 -2.32 3.28 -13.72
C CYS A 313 -2.51 3.22 -15.25
N ALA A 314 -3.19 4.22 -15.84
CA ALA A 314 -3.50 4.30 -17.26
C ALA A 314 -2.29 4.01 -18.17
N PRO A 315 -1.08 4.54 -17.94
CA PRO A 315 0.05 4.26 -18.83
C PRO A 315 0.37 2.76 -18.97
N LEU A 316 0.30 1.99 -17.88
CA LEU A 316 0.53 0.55 -17.89
C LEU A 316 -0.60 -0.19 -18.60
N VAL A 317 -1.85 0.15 -18.26
CA VAL A 317 -3.04 -0.50 -18.81
C VAL A 317 -3.14 -0.27 -20.32
N ILE A 318 -2.98 0.98 -20.76
CA ILE A 318 -3.06 1.35 -22.17
C ILE A 318 -1.85 0.81 -22.94
N ALA A 319 -0.65 0.77 -22.36
CA ALA A 319 0.49 0.11 -23.00
C ALA A 319 0.24 -1.37 -23.30
N LYS A 320 -0.50 -2.07 -22.42
CA LYS A 320 -0.94 -3.46 -22.65
C LYS A 320 -2.05 -3.52 -23.71
N GLU A 321 -3.16 -2.83 -23.49
CA GLU A 321 -4.37 -2.98 -24.32
C GLU A 321 -4.22 -2.41 -25.74
N LYS A 322 -3.39 -1.38 -25.93
CA LYS A 322 -3.07 -0.84 -27.27
C LYS A 322 -1.89 -1.55 -27.93
N GLY A 323 -1.28 -2.53 -27.27
CA GLY A 323 -0.18 -3.33 -27.82
C GLY A 323 1.18 -2.61 -27.86
N PHE A 324 1.35 -1.47 -27.19
CA PHE A 324 2.63 -0.75 -27.19
C PHE A 324 3.76 -1.55 -26.55
N PHE A 325 3.47 -2.44 -25.58
CA PHE A 325 4.46 -3.40 -25.09
C PHE A 325 4.84 -4.43 -26.16
N ALA A 326 3.85 -5.00 -26.85
CA ALA A 326 4.08 -5.99 -27.90
C ALA A 326 4.90 -5.42 -29.08
N GLU A 327 4.69 -4.15 -29.42
CA GLU A 327 5.53 -3.44 -30.41
C GLU A 327 7.02 -3.40 -30.04
N GLN A 328 7.34 -3.45 -28.75
CA GLN A 328 8.71 -3.49 -28.25
C GLN A 328 9.22 -4.92 -28.02
N GLY A 329 8.44 -5.95 -28.39
CA GLY A 329 8.77 -7.36 -28.19
C GLY A 329 8.49 -7.86 -26.77
N LEU A 330 7.70 -7.14 -25.97
CA LEU A 330 7.40 -7.47 -24.59
C LEU A 330 6.02 -8.14 -24.47
N GLN A 331 5.96 -9.24 -23.74
CA GLN A 331 4.74 -9.87 -23.25
C GLN A 331 4.56 -9.45 -21.80
N VAL A 332 3.54 -8.64 -21.51
CA VAL A 332 3.35 -8.03 -20.19
C VAL A 332 2.08 -8.53 -19.54
N GLU A 333 2.22 -9.10 -18.36
CA GLU A 333 1.13 -9.33 -17.43
C GLU A 333 1.05 -8.23 -16.38
N LEU A 334 -0.17 -7.75 -16.14
CA LEU A 334 -0.43 -6.68 -15.19
C LEU A 334 -1.00 -7.27 -13.91
N SER A 335 -0.29 -7.08 -12.80
CA SER A 335 -0.71 -7.51 -11.46
C SER A 335 -1.40 -6.36 -10.73
N ARG A 336 -2.69 -6.50 -10.47
CA ARG A 336 -3.45 -5.57 -9.63
C ARG A 336 -3.10 -5.82 -8.16
N GLU A 337 -2.54 -4.82 -7.49
CA GLU A 337 -2.19 -4.91 -6.07
C GLU A 337 -3.19 -4.16 -5.18
N ASN A 338 -3.28 -4.62 -3.93
CA ASN A 338 -4.21 -4.05 -2.95
C ASN A 338 -3.60 -2.91 -2.13
N SER A 339 -2.27 -2.81 -2.05
CA SER A 339 -1.60 -1.80 -1.24
C SER A 339 -0.23 -1.41 -1.83
N TRP A 340 0.21 -0.19 -1.52
CA TRP A 340 1.55 0.27 -1.88
C TRP A 340 2.67 -0.51 -1.19
N ALA A 341 2.41 -1.08 -0.02
CA ALA A 341 3.36 -1.97 0.65
C ALA A 341 3.57 -3.26 -0.17
N ASN A 342 2.50 -3.85 -0.71
CA ASN A 342 2.59 -5.04 -1.57
C ASN A 342 3.41 -4.77 -2.83
N ILE A 343 3.23 -3.60 -3.46
CA ILE A 343 4.03 -3.18 -4.62
C ILE A 343 5.51 -3.14 -4.25
N ARG A 344 5.87 -2.44 -3.16
CA ARG A 344 7.25 -2.34 -2.68
C ARG A 344 7.84 -3.73 -2.45
N ASP A 345 7.11 -4.58 -1.71
CA ASP A 345 7.61 -5.87 -1.27
C ASP A 345 7.79 -6.82 -2.46
N LYS A 346 6.81 -6.91 -3.36
CA LYS A 346 6.87 -7.78 -4.55
C LYS A 346 7.93 -7.35 -5.57
N VAL A 347 8.15 -6.05 -5.78
CA VAL A 347 9.25 -5.57 -6.64
C VAL A 347 10.60 -5.84 -5.98
N SER A 348 10.71 -5.66 -4.66
CA SER A 348 11.97 -5.87 -3.95
C SER A 348 12.48 -7.31 -4.03
N ILE A 349 11.57 -8.29 -4.06
CA ILE A 349 11.89 -9.72 -4.13
C ILE A 349 11.80 -10.30 -5.55
N GLY A 350 11.57 -9.45 -6.56
CA GLY A 350 11.54 -9.85 -7.97
C GLY A 350 10.31 -10.66 -8.41
N MET A 351 9.22 -10.68 -7.63
CA MET A 351 7.92 -11.20 -8.09
C MET A 351 7.31 -10.29 -9.16
N LEU A 352 7.54 -8.99 -9.03
CA LEU A 352 7.24 -8.01 -10.06
C LEU A 352 8.55 -7.47 -10.62
N ASP A 353 8.66 -7.44 -11.93
CA ASP A 353 9.81 -6.88 -12.64
C ASP A 353 9.88 -5.36 -12.49
N GLY A 354 8.72 -4.73 -12.37
CA GLY A 354 8.55 -3.31 -12.14
C GLY A 354 7.11 -3.00 -11.75
N ALA A 355 6.84 -1.74 -11.42
CA ALA A 355 5.49 -1.33 -11.07
C ALA A 355 5.29 0.18 -11.21
N GLN A 356 4.03 0.59 -11.29
CA GLN A 356 3.62 1.92 -10.84
C GLN A 356 3.98 2.06 -9.36
N MET A 357 4.68 3.14 -9.00
CA MET A 357 5.08 3.45 -7.63
C MET A 357 4.80 4.92 -7.30
N LEU A 358 4.69 5.20 -6.00
CA LEU A 358 4.70 6.56 -5.49
C LEU A 358 6.09 7.18 -5.71
N ALA A 359 6.19 8.40 -6.20
CA ALA A 359 7.49 9.05 -6.49
C ALA A 359 8.48 9.03 -5.31
N ALA A 360 7.98 9.20 -4.08
CA ALA A 360 8.79 9.17 -2.87
C ALA A 360 9.22 7.75 -2.43
N MET A 361 8.62 6.68 -2.94
CA MET A 361 8.88 5.31 -2.49
C MET A 361 10.28 4.80 -2.90
N PRO A 362 10.74 4.96 -4.16
CA PRO A 362 12.12 4.63 -4.50
C PRO A 362 13.15 5.43 -3.69
N LEU A 363 12.86 6.70 -3.40
CA LEU A 363 13.74 7.56 -2.59
C LEU A 363 13.84 7.06 -1.14
N ALA A 364 12.70 6.72 -0.53
CA ALA A 364 12.65 6.13 0.80
C ALA A 364 13.43 4.82 0.88
N SER A 365 13.39 3.98 -0.17
CA SER A 365 14.15 2.73 -0.27
C SER A 365 15.67 2.92 -0.34
N ALA A 366 16.13 4.16 -0.49
CA ALA A 366 17.54 4.49 -0.63
C ALA A 366 18.08 5.27 0.59
N CYS A 367 17.23 5.73 1.51
CA CYS A 367 17.68 6.34 2.77
C CYS A 367 18.21 5.28 3.76
N ASP A 368 19.22 5.63 4.57
CA ASP A 368 19.97 4.75 5.53
C ASP A 368 19.17 3.93 6.57
N ASN A 369 17.83 3.98 6.56
CA ASN A 369 16.97 3.15 7.43
C ASN A 369 16.04 2.20 6.65
N SER A 370 16.24 2.08 5.33
CA SER A 370 15.47 1.16 4.51
C SER A 370 16.11 -0.23 4.53
N HIS A 371 15.38 -1.20 5.06
CA HIS A 371 15.76 -2.62 5.03
C HIS A 371 15.39 -3.31 3.70
N GLY A 372 15.15 -2.54 2.63
CA GLY A 372 14.62 -3.03 1.35
C GLY A 372 15.66 -3.07 0.24
N VAL A 373 15.35 -3.80 -0.84
CA VAL A 373 16.17 -3.78 -2.07
C VAL A 373 16.13 -2.38 -2.68
N PRO A 374 17.28 -1.75 -2.98
CA PRO A 374 17.30 -0.40 -3.54
C PRO A 374 16.53 -0.33 -4.85
N MET A 375 15.60 0.62 -4.95
CA MET A 375 14.78 0.84 -6.15
C MET A 375 15.24 2.07 -6.91
N VAL A 376 14.98 2.08 -8.21
CA VAL A 376 15.24 3.22 -9.11
C VAL A 376 14.01 3.50 -9.95
N THR A 377 13.92 4.74 -10.44
CA THR A 377 12.96 5.13 -11.47
C THR A 377 13.69 5.80 -12.64
N SER A 378 13.19 5.53 -13.83
CA SER A 378 13.65 6.15 -15.08
C SER A 378 12.54 6.91 -15.80
N MET A 379 11.34 7.03 -15.21
CA MET A 379 10.23 7.75 -15.84
C MET A 379 9.17 8.11 -14.80
N SER A 380 8.63 9.32 -14.94
CA SER A 380 7.39 9.72 -14.28
C SER A 380 6.20 9.29 -15.14
N LEU A 381 5.13 8.80 -14.52
CA LEU A 381 3.96 8.29 -15.23
C LEU A 381 2.95 9.41 -15.51
N ASP A 382 2.86 10.38 -14.61
CA ASP A 382 1.85 11.43 -14.65
C ASP A 382 2.23 12.62 -13.74
N LEU A 383 1.52 13.72 -13.95
CA LEU A 383 1.45 14.85 -13.04
C LEU A 383 0.00 15.03 -12.57
N ASN A 384 -0.17 15.56 -11.36
CA ASN A 384 -1.47 15.82 -10.72
C ASN A 384 -2.25 14.54 -10.33
N GLY A 385 -3.59 14.56 -10.33
CA GLY A 385 -4.41 13.38 -10.06
C GLY A 385 -4.91 13.14 -8.63
N ASN A 386 -4.55 13.95 -7.62
CA ASN A 386 -5.01 13.74 -6.24
C ASN A 386 -6.06 14.74 -5.75
N GLY A 387 -6.80 14.32 -4.72
CA GLY A 387 -7.74 15.16 -3.97
C GLY A 387 -7.57 15.04 -2.45
N ILE A 388 -8.01 16.07 -1.72
CA ILE A 388 -8.20 16.08 -0.27
C ILE A 388 -9.71 16.16 -0.01
N THR A 389 -10.28 15.07 0.51
CA THR A 389 -11.71 14.93 0.72
C THR A 389 -12.02 14.75 2.19
N VAL A 390 -13.02 15.48 2.69
CA VAL A 390 -13.55 15.31 4.06
C VAL A 390 -14.93 14.71 4.02
N SER A 391 -15.35 14.08 5.12
CA SER A 391 -16.72 13.57 5.26
C SER A 391 -17.74 14.70 5.12
N LYS A 392 -18.92 14.40 4.57
CA LYS A 392 -20.00 15.41 4.41
C LYS A 392 -20.38 16.03 5.76
N SER A 393 -20.37 15.24 6.84
CA SER A 393 -20.65 15.72 8.20
C SER A 393 -19.56 16.66 8.74
N LEU A 394 -18.28 16.39 8.47
CA LEU A 394 -17.21 17.34 8.82
C LEU A 394 -17.33 18.63 8.01
N TYR A 395 -17.62 18.52 6.71
CA TYR A 395 -17.81 19.69 5.85
C TYR A 395 -18.96 20.58 6.31
N GLN A 396 -20.11 20.00 6.69
CA GLN A 396 -21.23 20.75 7.28
C GLN A 396 -20.82 21.51 8.54
N ARG A 397 -20.07 20.87 9.43
CA ARG A 397 -19.52 21.55 10.62
C ARG A 397 -18.55 22.67 10.25
N MET A 398 -17.79 22.53 9.16
CA MET A 398 -16.94 23.61 8.66
C MET A 398 -17.78 24.79 8.19
N GLN A 399 -18.93 24.56 7.56
CA GLN A 399 -19.88 25.61 7.19
C GLN A 399 -20.46 26.36 8.40
N GLU A 400 -20.68 25.66 9.51
CA GLU A 400 -21.19 26.23 10.76
C GLU A 400 -20.20 27.18 11.47
N THR A 401 -18.91 27.16 11.11
CA THR A 401 -17.91 28.08 11.67
C THR A 401 -18.14 29.55 11.27
N GLY A 402 -18.93 29.79 10.23
CA GLY A 402 -19.14 31.13 9.66
C GLY A 402 -18.04 31.59 8.70
N GLU A 403 -17.07 30.73 8.36
CA GLU A 403 -16.07 31.02 7.33
C GLU A 403 -16.73 31.19 5.95
N THR A 404 -16.48 32.35 5.33
CA THR A 404 -17.12 32.74 4.07
C THR A 404 -16.39 32.25 2.82
N GLU A 405 -15.12 31.84 2.94
CA GLU A 405 -14.26 31.45 1.82
C GLU A 405 -13.93 29.95 1.79
N LEU A 406 -14.88 29.09 2.20
CA LEU A 406 -14.66 27.64 2.31
C LEU A 406 -14.21 26.94 1.03
N GLU A 407 -14.47 27.51 -0.15
CA GLU A 407 -13.99 26.98 -1.42
C GLU A 407 -12.51 27.26 -1.70
N THR A 408 -11.86 28.11 -0.89
CA THR A 408 -10.43 28.40 -1.00
C THR A 408 -9.60 27.51 -0.08
N LEU A 409 -8.35 27.23 -0.45
CA LEU A 409 -7.39 26.51 0.40
C LEU A 409 -7.18 27.18 1.76
N ALA A 410 -7.18 28.52 1.79
CA ALA A 410 -7.02 29.29 3.02
C ALA A 410 -8.27 29.24 3.91
N GLY A 411 -9.46 29.47 3.34
CA GLY A 411 -10.72 29.46 4.09
C GLY A 411 -11.05 28.07 4.64
N SER A 412 -11.01 27.03 3.80
CA SER A 412 -11.19 25.64 4.26
C SER A 412 -10.17 25.26 5.36
N GLY A 413 -8.92 25.70 5.23
CA GLY A 413 -7.89 25.51 6.26
C GLY A 413 -8.23 26.20 7.58
N ARG A 414 -8.66 27.47 7.55
CA ARG A 414 -9.09 28.22 8.75
C ARG A 414 -10.28 27.56 9.45
N ALA A 415 -11.30 27.17 8.69
CA ALA A 415 -12.47 26.49 9.24
C ALA A 415 -12.10 25.15 9.89
N LEU A 416 -11.25 24.34 9.25
CA LEU A 416 -10.79 23.07 9.82
C LEU A 416 -9.97 23.29 11.09
N LYS A 417 -9.06 24.29 11.09
CA LYS A 417 -8.25 24.63 12.28
C LYS A 417 -9.13 25.02 13.46
N GLN A 418 -10.14 25.86 13.22
CA GLN A 418 -11.10 26.27 14.24
C GLN A 418 -11.80 25.05 14.86
N LEU A 419 -12.34 24.14 14.04
CA LEU A 419 -13.00 22.94 14.55
C LEU A 419 -12.07 22.02 15.34
N ILE A 420 -10.81 21.89 14.93
CA ILE A 420 -9.80 21.10 15.66
C ILE A 420 -9.52 21.73 17.03
N ASP A 421 -9.35 23.05 17.09
CA ASP A 421 -9.09 23.77 18.34
C ASP A 421 -10.27 23.70 19.30
N GLU A 422 -11.49 23.89 18.80
CA GLU A 422 -12.72 23.73 19.58
C GLU A 422 -12.84 22.30 20.12
N ASN A 423 -12.70 21.29 19.25
CA ASN A 423 -12.76 19.89 19.64
C ASN A 423 -11.70 19.56 20.73
N ARG A 424 -10.48 20.09 20.60
CA ARG A 424 -9.42 19.95 21.61
C ARG A 424 -9.79 20.65 22.92
N ALA A 425 -10.34 21.86 22.88
CA ALA A 425 -10.76 22.62 24.06
C ALA A 425 -11.83 21.87 24.87
N PHE A 426 -12.69 21.11 24.19
CA PHE A 426 -13.70 20.24 24.82
C PHE A 426 -13.19 18.82 25.17
N GLY A 427 -11.90 18.54 25.04
CA GLY A 427 -11.32 17.23 25.35
C GLY A 427 -11.71 16.12 24.37
N GLY A 428 -12.16 16.49 23.16
CA GLY A 428 -12.48 15.57 22.07
C GLY A 428 -11.25 14.87 21.51
N LYS A 429 -11.46 13.71 20.88
CA LYS A 429 -10.38 12.97 20.21
C LYS A 429 -9.94 13.68 18.93
N PRO A 430 -8.65 13.63 18.57
CA PRO A 430 -8.18 14.19 17.30
C PRO A 430 -8.96 13.62 16.10
N LEU A 431 -9.19 14.46 15.09
CA LEU A 431 -9.76 13.99 13.82
C LEU A 431 -8.77 13.03 13.16
N ILE A 432 -9.29 11.98 12.52
CA ILE A 432 -8.47 10.96 11.86
C ILE A 432 -8.47 11.23 10.37
N PHE A 433 -7.31 11.49 9.78
CA PHE A 433 -7.15 11.64 8.33
C PHE A 433 -6.35 10.47 7.75
N ALA A 434 -6.76 9.95 6.60
CA ALA A 434 -6.04 8.89 5.92
C ALA A 434 -5.18 9.38 4.76
N THR A 435 -4.06 8.70 4.57
CA THR A 435 -3.21 8.77 3.36
C THR A 435 -2.94 7.34 2.89
N VAL A 436 -2.36 7.18 1.72
CA VAL A 436 -2.18 5.85 1.12
C VAL A 436 -0.90 5.14 1.56
N PHE A 437 0.11 5.90 1.97
CA PHE A 437 1.43 5.42 2.41
C PHE A 437 2.23 6.56 3.06
N PRO A 438 3.13 6.31 4.04
CA PRO A 438 3.87 7.37 4.72
C PRO A 438 4.83 8.16 3.80
N TYR A 439 5.39 7.48 2.80
CA TYR A 439 6.29 8.08 1.79
C TYR A 439 5.51 8.25 0.47
N SER A 440 4.66 9.26 0.41
CA SER A 440 3.75 9.47 -0.73
C SER A 440 3.44 10.94 -0.97
N SER A 441 3.18 11.30 -2.22
CA SER A 441 2.69 12.63 -2.60
C SER A 441 1.44 13.01 -1.83
N HIS A 442 0.49 12.09 -1.70
CA HIS A 442 -0.72 12.24 -0.88
C HIS A 442 -0.43 12.72 0.54
N ASN A 443 0.52 12.08 1.23
CA ASN A 443 0.92 12.47 2.57
C ASN A 443 1.55 13.87 2.59
N TYR A 444 2.44 14.17 1.64
CA TYR A 444 3.11 15.47 1.61
C TYR A 444 2.19 16.61 1.19
N LEU A 445 1.27 16.42 0.24
CA LEU A 445 0.26 17.40 -0.15
C LEU A 445 -0.67 17.72 1.03
N LEU A 446 -1.19 16.68 1.70
CA LEU A 446 -2.04 16.86 2.87
C LEU A 446 -1.29 17.61 3.98
N ARG A 447 -0.07 17.18 4.31
CA ARG A 447 0.77 17.85 5.31
C ARG A 447 1.10 19.30 4.92
N TYR A 448 1.33 19.58 3.64
CA TYR A 448 1.64 20.91 3.16
C TYR A 448 0.45 21.85 3.35
N TRP A 449 -0.75 21.44 2.94
CA TRP A 449 -1.97 22.22 3.14
C TRP A 449 -2.32 22.40 4.62
N LEU A 450 -2.25 21.34 5.43
CA LEU A 450 -2.50 21.42 6.87
C LEU A 450 -1.51 22.37 7.56
N ALA A 451 -0.21 22.25 7.24
CA ALA A 451 0.82 23.11 7.80
C ALA A 451 0.63 24.58 7.40
N PHE A 452 0.19 24.85 6.17
CA PHE A 452 -0.19 26.19 5.74
C PHE A 452 -1.36 26.74 6.58
N ALA A 453 -2.37 25.90 6.86
CA ALA A 453 -3.50 26.24 7.73
C ALA A 453 -3.12 26.36 9.22
N GLY A 454 -1.85 26.16 9.58
CA GLY A 454 -1.38 26.17 10.96
C GLY A 454 -1.80 24.93 11.77
N ILE A 455 -2.22 23.86 11.09
CA ILE A 455 -2.54 22.55 11.68
C ILE A 455 -1.27 21.70 11.65
N ASP A 456 -0.74 21.32 12.80
CA ASP A 456 0.39 20.41 12.92
C ASP A 456 -0.07 18.96 12.64
N PRO A 457 0.30 18.34 11.50
CA PRO A 457 -0.23 17.04 11.09
C PRO A 457 0.16 15.88 12.03
N ASP A 458 1.18 16.07 12.89
CA ASP A 458 1.65 15.04 13.84
C ASP A 458 1.13 15.27 15.27
N LYS A 459 0.44 16.39 15.54
CA LYS A 459 -0.05 16.75 16.89
C LYS A 459 -1.51 17.14 16.96
N ASP A 460 -2.02 17.81 15.93
CA ASP A 460 -3.37 18.37 15.89
C ASP A 460 -4.40 17.39 15.34
N ILE A 461 -3.97 16.43 14.53
CA ILE A 461 -4.78 15.34 13.98
C ILE A 461 -4.08 14.00 14.17
N GLN A 462 -4.80 12.91 13.88
CA GLN A 462 -4.22 11.59 13.75
C GLN A 462 -4.15 11.20 12.27
N LEU A 463 -2.94 11.02 11.73
CA LEU A 463 -2.74 10.46 10.40
C LEU A 463 -2.71 8.92 10.45
N THR A 464 -3.39 8.29 9.50
CA THR A 464 -3.40 6.82 9.32
C THR A 464 -3.18 6.43 7.87
N VAL A 465 -2.82 5.17 7.63
CA VAL A 465 -2.64 4.60 6.30
C VAL A 465 -3.84 3.73 5.95
N VAL A 466 -4.47 3.99 4.81
CA VAL A 466 -5.59 3.21 4.29
C VAL A 466 -5.33 2.90 2.81
N PRO A 467 -5.52 1.66 2.34
CA PRO A 467 -5.45 1.34 0.91
C PRO A 467 -6.45 2.17 0.09
N PRO A 468 -6.08 2.68 -1.10
CA PRO A 468 -6.96 3.54 -1.90
C PRO A 468 -8.39 3.00 -2.11
N PRO A 469 -8.60 1.71 -2.50
CA PRO A 469 -9.94 1.17 -2.69
C PRO A 469 -10.82 1.13 -1.43
N GLN A 470 -10.21 1.24 -0.25
CA GLN A 470 -10.90 1.19 1.04
C GLN A 470 -11.22 2.59 1.60
N MET A 471 -10.70 3.67 1.00
CA MET A 471 -10.86 5.04 1.51
C MET A 471 -12.32 5.41 1.72
N VAL A 472 -13.17 5.12 0.72
CA VAL A 472 -14.59 5.49 0.78
C VAL A 472 -15.35 4.67 1.83
N ASN A 473 -15.04 3.38 1.97
CA ASN A 473 -15.63 2.52 3.00
C ASN A 473 -15.28 3.03 4.41
N TYR A 474 -14.03 3.46 4.62
CA TYR A 474 -13.58 4.00 5.91
C TYR A 474 -14.23 5.35 6.22
N LEU A 475 -14.43 6.20 5.20
CA LEU A 475 -15.15 7.46 5.34
C LEU A 475 -16.61 7.21 5.71
N GLN A 476 -17.27 6.30 4.99
CA GLN A 476 -18.67 5.91 5.25
C GLN A 476 -18.86 5.34 6.65
N ALA A 477 -17.92 4.51 7.12
CA ALA A 477 -17.95 3.94 8.46
C ALA A 477 -17.64 4.96 9.58
N GLY A 478 -17.29 6.20 9.24
CA GLY A 478 -16.90 7.23 10.21
C GLY A 478 -15.58 6.94 10.93
N VAL A 479 -14.76 6.02 10.41
CA VAL A 479 -13.44 5.68 10.96
C VAL A 479 -12.45 6.81 10.68
N ILE A 480 -12.58 7.45 9.52
CA ILE A 480 -11.78 8.61 9.11
C ILE A 480 -12.69 9.81 8.87
N SER A 481 -12.20 11.00 9.19
CA SER A 481 -12.88 12.27 9.00
C SER A 481 -12.57 12.90 7.64
N GLY A 482 -11.46 12.50 7.02
CA GLY A 482 -11.07 12.87 5.67
C GLY A 482 -9.87 12.05 5.19
N PHE A 483 -9.46 12.24 3.93
CA PHE A 483 -8.32 11.57 3.33
C PHE A 483 -7.69 12.37 2.20
N CYS A 484 -6.46 12.02 1.84
CA CYS A 484 -5.84 12.39 0.58
C CYS A 484 -5.49 11.13 -0.24
N VAL A 485 -5.99 11.06 -1.48
CA VAL A 485 -5.88 9.90 -2.36
C VAL A 485 -5.92 10.34 -3.83
N GLY A 486 -5.33 9.57 -4.74
CA GLY A 486 -5.52 9.71 -6.19
C GLY A 486 -6.94 9.36 -6.63
N GLU A 487 -7.33 9.84 -7.81
CA GLU A 487 -8.59 9.47 -8.45
C GLU A 487 -8.67 7.96 -8.77
N PRO A 488 -9.86 7.35 -8.77
CA PRO A 488 -11.20 7.96 -8.76
C PRO A 488 -11.86 8.12 -7.38
N TRP A 489 -11.13 7.85 -6.29
CA TRP A 489 -11.77 7.62 -4.99
C TRP A 489 -12.33 8.89 -4.33
N ASN A 490 -11.84 10.09 -4.70
CA ASN A 490 -12.44 11.34 -4.23
C ASN A 490 -13.78 11.58 -4.91
N THR A 491 -13.82 11.53 -6.25
CA THR A 491 -15.06 11.65 -7.02
C THR A 491 -16.09 10.62 -6.56
N MET A 492 -15.67 9.37 -6.33
CA MET A 492 -16.58 8.33 -5.85
C MET A 492 -17.19 8.65 -4.47
N ALA A 493 -16.40 9.18 -3.53
CA ALA A 493 -16.91 9.62 -2.23
C ALA A 493 -17.89 10.81 -2.36
N VAL A 494 -17.61 11.74 -3.28
CA VAL A 494 -18.47 12.91 -3.53
C VAL A 494 -19.79 12.49 -4.18
N VAL A 495 -19.75 11.73 -5.29
CA VAL A 495 -20.94 11.29 -6.04
C VAL A 495 -21.87 10.44 -5.17
N ASN A 496 -21.32 9.62 -4.26
CA ASN A 496 -22.10 8.84 -3.30
C ASN A 496 -22.64 9.66 -2.11
N GLY A 497 -22.41 10.98 -2.07
CA GLY A 497 -22.87 11.88 -1.01
C GLY A 497 -22.16 11.68 0.33
N LEU A 498 -21.03 10.97 0.36
CA LEU A 498 -20.29 10.62 1.58
C LEU A 498 -19.27 11.69 1.96
N GLY A 499 -18.74 12.43 0.98
CA GLY A 499 -17.69 13.41 1.17
C GLY A 499 -17.87 14.69 0.36
N HIS A 500 -17.01 15.66 0.67
CA HIS A 500 -16.82 16.89 -0.08
C HIS A 500 -15.31 17.10 -0.27
N THR A 501 -14.87 17.35 -1.50
CA THR A 501 -13.45 17.60 -1.78
C THR A 501 -13.11 19.05 -1.51
N LEU A 502 -12.11 19.30 -0.66
CA LEU A 502 -11.66 20.64 -0.28
C LEU A 502 -10.65 21.21 -1.27
N ALA A 503 -9.81 20.35 -1.82
CA ALA A 503 -8.70 20.74 -2.67
C ALA A 503 -8.24 19.59 -3.54
N THR A 504 -7.61 19.93 -4.66
CA THR A 504 -6.89 18.97 -5.51
C THR A 504 -5.40 19.25 -5.49
N SER A 505 -4.59 18.28 -5.93
CA SER A 505 -3.17 18.53 -6.14
C SER A 505 -2.93 19.65 -7.16
N TYR A 506 -3.78 19.76 -8.19
CA TYR A 506 -3.76 20.86 -9.15
C TYR A 506 -3.88 22.23 -8.47
N ASP A 507 -4.70 22.34 -7.41
CA ASP A 507 -4.88 23.58 -6.66
C ASP A 507 -3.70 23.88 -5.73
N ILE A 508 -3.03 22.84 -5.20
CA ILE A 508 -1.92 22.97 -4.23
C ILE A 508 -0.59 23.26 -4.93
N TRP A 509 -0.27 22.46 -5.95
CA TRP A 509 0.91 22.61 -6.78
C TRP A 509 0.56 22.12 -8.18
N ASN A 510 0.34 23.06 -9.09
CA ASN A 510 -0.05 22.70 -10.45
C ASN A 510 1.11 21.98 -11.15
N ASN A 511 0.79 20.87 -11.81
CA ASN A 511 1.73 20.00 -12.50
C ASN A 511 2.78 19.39 -11.56
N HIS A 512 2.39 19.09 -10.32
CA HIS A 512 3.27 18.41 -9.38
C HIS A 512 3.58 16.96 -9.84
N PRO A 513 4.79 16.46 -9.54
CA PRO A 513 5.15 15.06 -9.81
C PRO A 513 4.32 14.09 -8.97
N GLU A 514 3.84 13.01 -9.59
CA GLU A 514 2.97 12.07 -8.89
C GLU A 514 3.48 10.61 -8.89
N LYS A 515 3.11 9.78 -9.86
CA LYS A 515 3.56 8.38 -9.91
C LYS A 515 4.78 8.23 -10.80
N VAL A 516 5.56 7.21 -10.52
CA VAL A 516 6.75 6.84 -11.30
C VAL A 516 6.69 5.37 -11.69
N PHE A 517 7.38 5.01 -12.75
CA PHE A 517 7.67 3.60 -13.03
C PHE A 517 8.93 3.19 -12.27
N GLY A 518 8.76 2.34 -11.25
CA GLY A 518 9.83 1.90 -10.37
C GLY A 518 10.21 0.44 -10.61
N VAL A 519 11.50 0.16 -10.53
CA VAL A 519 12.09 -1.19 -10.64
C VAL A 519 13.17 -1.37 -9.58
N ALA A 520 13.51 -2.62 -9.26
CA ALA A 520 14.70 -2.89 -8.45
C ALA A 520 15.97 -2.43 -9.21
N SER A 521 16.92 -1.80 -8.50
CA SER A 521 18.18 -1.33 -9.09
C SER A 521 18.99 -2.47 -9.74
N THR A 522 18.99 -3.65 -9.12
CA THR A 522 19.60 -4.88 -9.64
C THR A 522 18.92 -5.37 -10.91
N TRP A 523 17.58 -5.29 -10.98
CA TRP A 523 16.82 -5.65 -12.17
C TRP A 523 17.10 -4.69 -13.33
N ALA A 524 17.15 -3.38 -13.07
CA ALA A 524 17.49 -2.38 -14.09
C ALA A 524 18.89 -2.57 -14.65
N ALA A 525 19.85 -2.96 -13.79
CA ALA A 525 21.22 -3.25 -14.20
C ALA A 525 21.33 -4.55 -15.01
N ALA A 526 20.54 -5.58 -14.65
CA ALA A 526 20.53 -6.87 -15.33
C ALA A 526 19.77 -6.87 -16.66
N ASN A 527 18.76 -6.00 -16.81
CA ASN A 527 17.86 -5.98 -17.97
C ASN A 527 17.79 -4.61 -18.68
N PRO A 528 18.93 -4.02 -19.10
CA PRO A 528 18.95 -2.64 -19.61
C PRO A 528 18.21 -2.45 -20.94
N ASN A 529 18.22 -3.42 -21.86
CA ASN A 529 17.48 -3.31 -23.12
C ASN A 529 15.98 -3.55 -22.93
N THR A 530 15.62 -4.48 -22.06
CA THR A 530 14.26 -4.74 -21.61
C THR A 530 13.66 -3.50 -20.93
N HIS A 531 14.40 -2.89 -20.00
CA HIS A 531 13.99 -1.66 -19.34
C HIS A 531 13.77 -0.54 -20.37
N LEU A 532 14.69 -0.37 -21.32
CA LEU A 532 14.54 0.60 -22.41
C LEU A 532 13.30 0.34 -23.27
N ALA A 533 12.98 -0.93 -23.56
CA ALA A 533 11.78 -1.33 -24.27
C ALA A 533 10.50 -0.97 -23.49
N VAL A 534 10.47 -1.23 -22.18
CA VAL A 534 9.36 -0.83 -21.29
C VAL A 534 9.17 0.69 -21.32
N LEU A 535 10.24 1.47 -21.18
CA LEU A 535 10.16 2.93 -21.20
C LEU A 535 9.59 3.45 -22.53
N LYS A 536 10.00 2.90 -23.67
CA LYS A 536 9.46 3.29 -24.98
C LYS A 536 7.96 2.99 -25.10
N ALA A 537 7.52 1.83 -24.63
CA ALA A 537 6.11 1.46 -24.62
C ALA A 537 5.28 2.40 -23.74
N LEU A 538 5.77 2.70 -22.53
CA LEU A 538 5.11 3.61 -21.59
C LEU A 538 5.06 5.05 -22.10
N ILE A 539 6.14 5.56 -22.69
CA ILE A 539 6.16 6.91 -23.29
C ILE A 539 5.09 7.02 -24.39
N LYS A 540 5.00 6.04 -25.30
CA LYS A 540 3.96 6.01 -26.33
C LYS A 540 2.55 5.96 -25.73
N ALA A 541 2.35 5.14 -24.69
CA ALA A 541 1.07 5.05 -24.00
C ALA A 541 0.69 6.40 -23.38
N CYS A 542 1.61 7.06 -22.69
CA CYS A 542 1.41 8.38 -22.12
C CYS A 542 1.03 9.42 -23.19
N GLN A 543 1.75 9.48 -24.31
CA GLN A 543 1.42 10.39 -25.42
C GLN A 543 0.01 10.12 -25.96
N TRP A 544 -0.33 8.86 -26.17
CA TRP A 544 -1.65 8.48 -26.68
C TRP A 544 -2.78 8.83 -25.70
N ILE A 545 -2.58 8.59 -24.39
CA ILE A 545 -3.56 8.96 -23.36
C ILE A 545 -3.77 10.46 -23.31
N ASP A 546 -2.70 11.25 -23.50
CA ASP A 546 -2.76 12.70 -23.31
C ASP A 546 -3.53 13.45 -24.40
N GLU A 547 -3.78 12.81 -25.54
CA GLU A 547 -4.73 13.28 -26.55
C GLU A 547 -6.16 13.16 -26.03
N MET A 548 -6.86 14.29 -25.89
CA MET A 548 -8.14 14.37 -25.18
C MET A 548 -9.23 13.50 -25.84
N GLU A 549 -9.18 13.32 -27.15
CA GLU A 549 -10.09 12.48 -27.92
C GLU A 549 -10.04 11.01 -27.49
N ASN A 550 -8.90 10.55 -26.97
CA ASN A 550 -8.70 9.17 -26.54
C ASN A 550 -9.18 8.93 -25.09
N ARG A 551 -9.36 9.98 -24.28
CA ARG A 551 -9.62 9.84 -22.83
C ARG A 551 -10.90 9.09 -22.49
N LYS A 552 -11.94 9.18 -23.33
CA LYS A 552 -13.17 8.38 -23.14
C LYS A 552 -12.91 6.88 -23.29
N GLU A 553 -12.14 6.48 -24.31
CA GLU A 553 -11.72 5.09 -24.48
C GLU A 553 -10.87 4.63 -23.29
N VAL A 554 -9.99 5.51 -22.77
CA VAL A 554 -9.21 5.21 -21.56
C VAL A 554 -10.12 4.95 -20.36
N CYS A 555 -11.15 5.78 -20.13
CA CYS A 555 -12.11 5.59 -19.04
C CYS A 555 -12.90 4.27 -19.19
N GLU A 556 -13.31 3.92 -20.40
CA GLU A 556 -13.99 2.65 -20.69
C GLU A 556 -13.09 1.45 -20.35
N ILE A 557 -11.82 1.48 -20.80
CA ILE A 557 -10.85 0.42 -20.51
C ILE A 557 -10.61 0.32 -19.00
N LEU A 558 -10.29 1.42 -18.33
CA LEU A 558 -9.99 1.43 -16.89
C LEU A 558 -11.18 1.00 -16.02
N GLY A 559 -12.41 1.28 -16.47
CA GLY A 559 -13.63 0.91 -15.76
C GLY A 559 -13.85 -0.61 -15.66
N GLN A 560 -13.19 -1.42 -16.50
CA GLN A 560 -13.32 -2.87 -16.51
C GLN A 560 -12.88 -3.51 -15.18
N GLY A 561 -13.51 -4.64 -14.83
CA GLY A 561 -13.31 -5.34 -13.54
C GLY A 561 -11.86 -5.75 -13.24
N ARG A 562 -11.08 -6.06 -14.28
CA ARG A 562 -9.66 -6.42 -14.18
C ARG A 562 -8.72 -5.25 -13.87
N TYR A 563 -9.18 -4.00 -13.99
CA TYR A 563 -8.38 -2.79 -13.72
C TYR A 563 -8.90 -2.02 -12.51
N VAL A 564 -9.52 -0.85 -12.71
CA VAL A 564 -9.97 0.01 -11.61
C VAL A 564 -11.30 -0.49 -11.04
N ASN A 565 -12.16 -1.04 -11.90
CA ASN A 565 -13.49 -1.57 -11.54
C ASN A 565 -14.42 -0.52 -10.91
N VAL A 566 -14.64 0.58 -11.64
CA VAL A 566 -15.60 1.63 -11.28
C VAL A 566 -16.40 2.03 -12.52
N PRO A 567 -17.61 2.63 -12.36
CA PRO A 567 -18.36 3.13 -13.51
C PRO A 567 -17.54 4.14 -14.32
N GLN A 568 -17.60 4.04 -15.65
CA GLN A 568 -16.89 4.93 -16.57
C GLN A 568 -17.13 6.41 -16.25
N GLU A 569 -18.38 6.77 -15.97
CA GLU A 569 -18.79 8.15 -15.63
C GLU A 569 -17.98 8.71 -14.45
N ILE A 570 -17.63 7.90 -13.45
CA ILE A 570 -16.81 8.34 -12.31
C ILE A 570 -15.39 8.71 -12.77
N LEU A 571 -14.80 7.95 -13.68
CA LEU A 571 -13.47 8.23 -14.22
C LEU A 571 -13.47 9.48 -15.12
N GLU A 572 -14.55 9.70 -15.86
CA GLU A 572 -14.68 10.85 -16.77
C GLU A 572 -14.64 12.20 -16.03
N HIS A 573 -15.08 12.25 -14.77
CA HIS A 573 -15.09 13.48 -13.97
C HIS A 573 -13.70 14.08 -13.79
N SER A 574 -12.63 13.27 -13.77
CA SER A 574 -11.24 13.72 -13.65
C SER A 574 -10.45 13.61 -14.96
N MET A 575 -10.69 12.56 -15.74
CA MET A 575 -9.91 12.27 -16.95
C MET A 575 -10.21 13.19 -18.14
N LEU A 576 -11.34 13.92 -18.13
CA LEU A 576 -11.76 14.84 -19.20
C LEU A 576 -11.50 16.32 -18.89
N GLY A 577 -10.56 16.61 -17.98
CA GLY A 577 -10.16 17.99 -17.68
C GLY A 577 -11.16 18.74 -16.78
N THR A 578 -11.91 18.00 -15.97
CA THR A 578 -12.82 18.54 -14.95
C THR A 578 -12.50 17.93 -13.58
N PHE A 579 -13.22 18.34 -12.54
CA PHE A 579 -13.21 17.67 -11.24
C PHE A 579 -14.52 17.92 -10.48
N GLN A 580 -15.04 16.91 -9.78
CA GLN A 580 -16.28 16.99 -9.00
C GLN A 580 -15.99 17.29 -7.52
N PHE A 581 -16.28 18.52 -7.06
CA PHE A 581 -16.03 18.92 -5.67
C PHE A 581 -17.21 18.64 -4.72
N ASP A 582 -18.44 18.79 -5.20
CA ASP A 582 -19.68 18.57 -4.45
C ASP A 582 -20.73 17.90 -5.33
N SER A 583 -21.45 16.90 -4.83
CA SER A 583 -22.50 16.17 -5.57
C SER A 583 -23.63 17.04 -6.12
N GLU A 584 -23.86 18.22 -5.53
CA GLU A 584 -24.94 19.13 -5.91
C GLU A 584 -24.50 20.20 -6.93
N GLN A 585 -23.20 20.27 -7.23
CA GLN A 585 -22.64 21.24 -8.18
C GLN A 585 -22.20 20.55 -9.48
N ALA A 586 -22.12 21.31 -10.57
CA ALA A 586 -21.51 20.80 -11.80
C ALA A 586 -19.99 20.60 -11.62
N PRO A 587 -19.37 19.64 -12.33
CA PRO A 587 -17.92 19.48 -12.34
C PRO A 587 -17.23 20.81 -12.73
N LYS A 588 -16.19 21.19 -12.00
CA LYS A 588 -15.43 22.42 -12.27
C LYS A 588 -14.29 22.12 -13.25
N ALA A 589 -13.98 23.06 -14.14
CA ALA A 589 -12.89 22.91 -15.10
C ALA A 589 -11.53 22.81 -14.38
N ARG A 590 -10.77 21.78 -14.72
CA ARG A 590 -9.40 21.49 -14.30
C ARG A 590 -8.69 20.80 -15.47
N PRO A 591 -8.37 21.52 -16.55
CA PRO A 591 -7.94 20.92 -17.82
C PRO A 591 -6.69 20.04 -17.69
N ASP A 592 -5.85 20.33 -16.70
CA ASP A 592 -4.60 19.61 -16.45
C ASP A 592 -4.66 18.81 -15.15
N PHE A 593 -5.86 18.38 -14.75
CA PHE A 593 -6.03 17.57 -13.55
C PHE A 593 -5.28 16.24 -13.63
N ASN A 594 -5.26 15.59 -14.80
CA ASN A 594 -4.39 14.46 -15.11
C ASN A 594 -3.57 14.78 -16.36
N VAL A 595 -2.25 14.89 -16.21
CA VAL A 595 -1.33 15.12 -17.33
C VAL A 595 -0.41 13.91 -17.47
N PHE A 596 -0.45 13.25 -18.63
CA PHE A 596 0.33 12.03 -18.83
C PHE A 596 1.59 12.24 -19.67
N SER A 597 1.69 13.25 -20.56
CA SER A 597 2.87 13.39 -21.43
C SER A 597 3.36 14.82 -21.68
N ARG A 598 2.44 15.76 -21.95
CA ARG A 598 2.76 17.19 -22.13
C ARG A 598 3.52 17.76 -20.94
N TYR A 599 4.17 18.89 -21.14
CA TYR A 599 4.96 19.56 -20.09
C TYR A 599 6.15 18.77 -19.57
N SER A 600 6.67 17.84 -20.39
CA SER A 600 7.71 16.90 -19.98
C SER A 600 7.32 16.09 -18.74
N ALA A 601 6.03 15.75 -18.62
CA ALA A 601 5.47 15.01 -17.50
C ALA A 601 6.18 13.69 -17.23
N ASN A 602 6.69 13.04 -18.27
CA ASN A 602 7.35 11.76 -18.15
C ASN A 602 8.84 11.83 -17.80
N PHE A 603 9.45 13.02 -17.92
CA PHE A 603 10.87 13.18 -17.62
C PHE A 603 11.09 13.07 -16.09
N PRO A 604 11.99 12.19 -15.62
CA PRO A 604 12.21 11.99 -14.18
C PRO A 604 13.15 13.09 -13.64
N TRP A 605 12.60 14.28 -13.40
CA TRP A 605 13.34 15.43 -12.88
C TRP A 605 13.99 15.13 -11.54
N ARG A 606 15.30 15.39 -11.42
CA ARG A 606 16.01 15.26 -10.15
C ARG A 606 15.62 16.36 -9.17
N SER A 607 15.18 17.53 -9.64
CA SER A 607 14.58 18.55 -8.78
C SER A 607 13.29 18.07 -8.10
N HIS A 608 12.46 17.26 -8.78
CA HIS A 608 11.29 16.64 -8.15
C HIS A 608 11.67 15.66 -7.05
N ALA A 609 12.69 14.82 -7.29
CA ALA A 609 13.24 13.94 -6.27
C ALA A 609 13.74 14.70 -5.04
N LEU A 610 14.46 15.82 -5.25
CA LEU A 610 14.93 16.69 -4.18
C LEU A 610 13.79 17.34 -3.39
N TRP A 611 12.67 17.69 -4.03
CA TRP A 611 11.50 18.19 -3.31
C TRP A 611 10.94 17.13 -2.36
N PHE A 612 10.77 15.89 -2.82
CA PHE A 612 10.30 14.79 -1.96
C PHE A 612 11.28 14.50 -0.81
N LEU A 613 12.58 14.42 -1.09
CA LEU A 613 13.60 14.24 -0.05
C LEU A 613 13.56 15.38 0.99
N THR A 614 13.35 16.60 0.52
CA THR A 614 13.19 17.77 1.37
C THR A 614 11.94 17.64 2.26
N GLN A 615 10.79 17.19 1.73
CA GLN A 615 9.62 16.91 2.56
C GLN A 615 9.84 15.76 3.56
N MET A 616 10.61 14.72 3.17
CA MET A 616 10.99 13.64 4.09
C MET A 616 11.84 14.16 5.25
N VAL A 617 12.79 15.06 5.00
CA VAL A 617 13.56 15.74 6.05
C VAL A 617 12.64 16.60 6.91
N ARG A 618 11.79 17.42 6.29
CA ARG A 618 10.86 18.34 6.98
C ARG A 618 10.01 17.62 8.03
N TRP A 619 9.57 16.40 7.75
CA TRP A 619 8.70 15.61 8.62
C TRP A 619 9.42 14.49 9.36
N GLY A 620 10.75 14.60 9.53
CA GLY A 620 11.53 13.70 10.38
C GLY A 620 11.58 12.26 9.89
N GLN A 621 11.35 12.03 8.59
CA GLN A 621 11.39 10.70 7.99
C GLN A 621 12.80 10.29 7.55
N VAL A 622 13.73 11.26 7.48
CA VAL A 622 15.17 11.03 7.35
C VAL A 622 15.81 11.23 8.72
N GLN A 623 16.49 10.21 9.23
CA GLN A 623 17.03 10.19 10.61
C GLN A 623 18.49 10.65 10.69
N LYS A 624 19.23 10.61 9.57
CA LYS A 624 20.66 10.94 9.53
C LYS A 624 20.93 11.95 8.42
N PRO A 625 21.74 12.99 8.65
CA PRO A 625 22.19 13.89 7.59
C PRO A 625 22.90 13.14 6.46
N GLN A 626 22.47 13.39 5.23
CA GLN A 626 23.01 12.77 4.00
C GLN A 626 23.02 13.78 2.87
N ASN A 627 23.83 13.53 1.84
CA ASN A 627 23.80 14.33 0.62
C ASN A 627 22.58 13.93 -0.24
N LEU A 628 21.57 14.81 -0.27
CA LEU A 628 20.29 14.61 -0.96
C LEU A 628 20.46 14.61 -2.48
N HIS A 629 21.40 15.38 -3.03
CA HIS A 629 21.70 15.35 -4.47
C HIS A 629 22.20 13.98 -4.91
N LYS A 630 23.18 13.41 -4.20
CA LYS A 630 23.69 12.05 -4.47
C LYS A 630 22.58 10.99 -4.35
N LEU A 631 21.67 11.18 -3.41
CA LEU A 631 20.53 10.29 -3.23
C LEU A 631 19.55 10.39 -4.42
N ALA A 632 19.21 11.61 -4.84
CA ALA A 632 18.40 11.85 -6.02
C ALA A 632 19.07 11.28 -7.30
N ASP A 633 20.36 11.53 -7.50
CA ASP A 633 21.14 11.04 -8.64
C ASP A 633 21.15 9.50 -8.73
N ARG A 634 21.23 8.82 -7.57
CA ARG A 634 21.24 7.36 -7.50
C ARG A 634 19.89 6.74 -7.85
N VAL A 635 18.79 7.40 -7.49
CA VAL A 635 17.43 6.85 -7.59
C VAL A 635 16.73 7.26 -8.88
N TYR A 636 16.82 8.54 -9.25
CA TYR A 636 16.22 9.09 -10.46
C TYR A 636 17.24 9.04 -11.59
N ARG A 637 16.96 8.20 -12.59
CA ARG A 637 17.89 7.80 -13.65
C ARG A 637 17.41 8.32 -15.03
N PRO A 638 17.46 9.65 -15.28
CA PRO A 638 16.99 10.27 -16.52
C PRO A 638 17.75 9.83 -17.76
N GLU A 639 18.97 9.31 -17.63
CA GLU A 639 19.74 8.83 -18.78
C GLU A 639 19.07 7.69 -19.55
N PHE A 640 18.31 6.82 -18.86
CA PHE A 640 17.53 5.77 -19.53
C PHE A 640 16.32 6.36 -20.26
N TYR A 641 15.65 7.35 -19.65
CA TYR A 641 14.58 8.10 -20.31
C TYR A 641 15.08 8.78 -21.57
N ARG A 642 16.18 9.53 -21.47
CA ARG A 642 16.81 10.25 -22.60
C ARG A 642 17.10 9.30 -23.75
N LYS A 643 17.64 8.13 -23.45
CA LYS A 643 17.89 7.10 -24.47
C LYS A 643 16.60 6.61 -25.13
N ALA A 644 15.55 6.34 -24.36
CA ALA A 644 14.25 5.90 -24.89
C ALA A 644 13.60 6.99 -25.77
N ALA A 645 13.54 8.21 -25.25
CA ALA A 645 12.96 9.38 -25.89
C ALA A 645 13.71 9.77 -27.18
N ALA A 646 15.05 9.70 -27.18
CA ALA A 646 15.85 9.95 -28.38
C ALA A 646 15.59 8.90 -29.48
N GLU A 647 15.42 7.62 -29.12
CA GLU A 647 15.02 6.57 -30.08
C GLU A 647 13.60 6.80 -30.64
N LEU A 648 12.74 7.50 -29.91
CA LEU A 648 11.40 7.93 -30.33
C LEU A 648 11.38 9.31 -31.02
N GLY A 649 12.52 10.01 -31.12
CA GLY A 649 12.61 11.34 -31.74
C GLY A 649 11.98 12.47 -30.94
N LEU A 650 11.90 12.35 -29.61
CA LEU A 650 11.30 13.35 -28.74
C LEU A 650 12.31 14.43 -28.33
N ALA A 651 11.84 15.67 -28.18
CA ALA A 651 12.63 16.75 -27.61
C ALA A 651 12.89 16.50 -26.10
N LEU A 652 14.09 16.84 -25.65
CA LEU A 652 14.58 16.53 -24.30
C LEU A 652 15.09 17.78 -23.58
N PRO A 653 14.88 17.91 -22.25
CA PRO A 653 15.43 19.02 -21.48
C PRO A 653 16.95 19.00 -21.48
N LYS A 654 17.64 20.15 -21.51
CA LYS A 654 19.12 20.18 -21.37
C LYS A 654 19.61 19.88 -19.94
N SER A 655 18.77 20.16 -18.95
CA SER A 655 19.06 20.01 -17.52
C SER A 655 18.17 18.94 -16.91
N ASP A 656 18.68 18.22 -15.91
CA ASP A 656 17.89 17.28 -15.09
C ASP A 656 17.18 17.99 -13.92
N TYR A 657 17.40 19.30 -13.78
CA TYR A 657 16.90 20.17 -12.73
C TYR A 657 16.13 21.35 -13.32
N LYS A 658 15.01 21.70 -12.68
CA LYS A 658 14.24 22.92 -12.89
C LYS A 658 13.79 23.50 -11.56
N ASP A 659 13.63 24.81 -11.51
CA ASP A 659 12.99 25.50 -10.38
C ASP A 659 11.47 25.39 -10.50
N GLU A 660 10.78 25.50 -9.37
CA GLU A 660 9.32 25.39 -9.26
C GLU A 660 8.76 26.58 -8.47
N GLY A 661 7.53 26.99 -8.75
CA GLY A 661 6.85 28.05 -8.01
C GLY A 661 6.99 29.45 -8.64
N GLU A 662 7.24 29.53 -9.94
CA GLU A 662 7.46 30.82 -10.63
C GLU A 662 6.41 31.14 -11.70
N HIS A 663 5.84 30.11 -12.34
CA HIS A 663 5.10 30.25 -13.58
C HIS A 663 3.61 30.00 -13.36
N ALA A 664 2.79 31.07 -13.44
CA ALA A 664 1.33 30.99 -13.36
C ALA A 664 0.65 30.41 -14.61
N SER A 665 1.40 30.32 -15.71
CA SER A 665 0.92 29.91 -17.03
C SER A 665 1.99 29.08 -17.74
N THR A 666 1.69 28.57 -18.93
CA THR A 666 2.68 27.85 -19.74
C THR A 666 3.92 28.69 -20.01
N TRP A 667 5.08 28.05 -19.97
CA TRP A 667 6.38 28.69 -20.17
C TRP A 667 7.30 27.84 -21.03
N SER A 668 8.46 28.39 -21.40
CA SER A 668 9.38 27.77 -22.34
C SER A 668 10.69 27.41 -21.65
N LEU A 669 11.07 26.13 -21.71
CA LEU A 669 12.35 25.62 -21.23
C LEU A 669 13.28 25.33 -22.42
N ALA A 670 14.58 25.56 -22.25
CA ALA A 670 15.56 25.21 -23.27
C ALA A 670 15.74 23.68 -23.36
N GLY A 671 15.41 23.11 -24.51
CA GLY A 671 15.66 21.70 -24.83
C GLY A 671 16.88 21.48 -25.73
N GLU A 672 17.24 20.22 -25.94
CA GLU A 672 18.23 19.79 -26.91
C GLU A 672 17.70 20.02 -28.33
N GLY A 673 18.03 21.18 -28.92
CA GLY A 673 17.56 21.59 -30.26
C GLY A 673 16.40 22.57 -30.18
N ASP A 674 15.22 22.10 -29.77
CA ASP A 674 13.99 22.89 -29.69
C ASP A 674 13.64 23.32 -28.26
N SER A 675 12.84 24.38 -28.13
CA SER A 675 12.29 24.77 -26.83
C SER A 675 11.12 23.86 -26.43
N LEU A 676 11.09 23.45 -25.17
CA LEU A 676 10.04 22.65 -24.59
C LEU A 676 8.96 23.55 -23.98
N VAL A 677 7.70 23.25 -24.28
CA VAL A 677 6.56 23.88 -23.60
C VAL A 677 6.36 23.19 -22.26
N MET A 678 6.39 23.98 -21.19
CA MET A 678 6.19 23.55 -19.81
C MET A 678 4.88 24.13 -19.27
N GLY A 679 4.29 23.43 -18.29
CA GLY A 679 3.02 23.82 -17.66
C GLY A 679 3.23 24.79 -16.49
N PRO A 680 2.15 25.40 -15.97
CA PRO A 680 2.20 26.18 -14.73
C PRO A 680 2.78 25.36 -13.57
N ASP A 681 3.52 25.99 -12.67
CA ASP A 681 4.22 25.31 -11.56
C ASP A 681 4.08 26.01 -10.20
N LEU A 682 3.14 26.95 -10.07
CA LEU A 682 2.92 27.65 -8.81
C LEU A 682 2.48 26.70 -7.69
N PHE A 683 3.12 26.87 -6.53
CA PHE A 683 2.55 26.48 -5.25
C PHE A 683 1.47 27.49 -4.86
N PHE A 684 0.39 27.04 -4.24
CA PHE A 684 -0.72 27.92 -3.84
C PHE A 684 -0.32 28.99 -2.81
N ASP A 685 0.79 28.79 -2.08
CA ASP A 685 1.32 29.74 -1.11
C ASP A 685 2.46 30.61 -1.68
N SER A 686 2.64 30.59 -3.00
CA SER A 686 3.63 31.38 -3.74
C SER A 686 5.09 31.15 -3.32
N LYS A 687 5.38 30.04 -2.63
CA LYS A 687 6.76 29.63 -2.35
C LYS A 687 7.46 29.20 -3.63
N ARG A 688 8.76 29.43 -3.68
CA ARG A 688 9.67 28.91 -4.73
C ARG A 688 10.49 27.76 -4.18
N PHE A 689 10.71 26.75 -5.01
CA PHE A 689 11.59 25.64 -4.70
C PHE A 689 12.69 25.56 -5.76
N SER A 690 13.94 25.64 -5.32
CA SER A 690 15.11 25.43 -6.18
C SER A 690 15.95 24.27 -5.65
N ALA A 691 16.52 23.50 -6.57
CA ALA A 691 17.45 22.42 -6.25
C ALA A 691 18.72 22.92 -5.54
N ASN A 692 19.07 24.20 -5.67
CA ASN A 692 20.28 24.78 -5.06
C ASN A 692 20.06 25.31 -3.62
N ASP A 693 18.79 25.53 -3.23
CA ASP A 693 18.42 26.24 -2.01
C ASP A 693 17.58 25.36 -1.06
N LEU A 694 17.90 24.06 -0.99
CA LEU A 694 17.10 23.07 -0.26
C LEU A 694 16.90 23.42 1.22
N ILE A 695 17.95 23.93 1.87
CA ILE A 695 17.94 24.24 3.30
C ILE A 695 17.20 25.54 3.56
N GLU A 696 17.41 26.56 2.72
CA GLU A 696 16.70 27.83 2.78
C GLU A 696 15.19 27.61 2.57
N TYR A 697 14.82 26.71 1.64
CA TYR A 697 13.44 26.30 1.46
C TYR A 697 12.85 25.66 2.73
N LEU A 698 13.55 24.72 3.38
CA LEU A 698 13.14 24.12 4.66
C LEU A 698 12.99 25.16 5.76
N GLN A 699 13.99 26.03 5.92
CA GLN A 699 13.98 27.09 6.93
C GLN A 699 12.84 28.10 6.71
N SER A 700 12.35 28.24 5.47
CA SER A 700 11.17 29.07 5.16
C SER A 700 9.84 28.45 5.65
N MET A 701 9.83 27.18 6.07
CA MET A 701 8.62 26.47 6.51
C MET A 701 8.34 26.70 7.99
N LYS A 702 7.15 27.23 8.30
CA LYS A 702 6.75 27.53 9.68
C LYS A 702 6.59 26.28 10.57
N LEU A 703 6.05 25.20 9.99
CA LEU A 703 5.85 23.92 10.67
C LEU A 703 6.71 22.84 10.03
N GLN A 704 7.56 22.24 10.85
CA GLN A 704 8.49 21.17 10.51
C GLN A 704 8.92 20.42 11.78
N HIS A 705 9.25 19.13 11.64
CA HIS A 705 9.75 18.25 12.69
C HIS A 705 10.97 17.46 12.19
N PRO A 706 12.07 18.12 11.79
CA PRO A 706 13.26 17.40 11.36
C PRO A 706 13.81 16.53 12.50
N ALA A 707 14.17 15.29 12.18
CA ALA A 707 14.78 14.35 13.12
C ALA A 707 16.32 14.44 13.14
N LEU A 708 16.89 15.38 12.39
CA LEU A 708 18.31 15.56 12.14
C LEU A 708 18.70 17.04 12.25
N ASP A 709 20.00 17.31 12.33
CA ASP A 709 20.54 18.67 12.33
C ASP A 709 20.57 19.24 10.90
N LEU A 710 19.87 20.36 10.69
CA LEU A 710 19.79 21.05 9.40
C LEU A 710 21.12 21.74 9.01
N GLU A 711 21.97 22.11 9.97
CA GLU A 711 23.28 22.71 9.68
C GLU A 711 24.28 21.66 9.19
N GLU A 712 24.23 20.45 9.76
CA GLU A 712 25.00 19.31 9.25
C GLU A 712 24.53 18.91 7.86
N LEU A 713 23.20 18.89 7.64
CA LEU A 713 22.62 18.64 6.32
C LEU A 713 23.06 19.70 5.30
N LYS A 714 23.09 20.99 5.70
CA LYS A 714 23.59 22.09 4.87
C LYS A 714 25.04 21.88 4.46
N THR A 715 25.87 21.47 5.39
CA THR A 715 27.30 21.20 5.13
C THR A 715 27.48 20.06 4.11
N LEU A 716 26.71 18.98 4.23
CA LEU A 716 26.78 17.84 3.33
C LEU A 716 26.21 18.11 1.92
N ASN A 717 25.30 19.06 1.80
CA ASN A 717 24.65 19.45 0.55
C ASN A 717 25.19 20.77 -0.03
N ALA A 718 26.19 21.37 0.61
CA ALA A 718 26.86 22.55 0.08
C ALA A 718 27.43 22.22 -1.31
N PRO A 719 27.40 23.17 -2.26
CA PRO A 719 27.98 22.96 -3.58
C PRO A 719 29.47 22.65 -3.40
N THR A 720 29.87 21.38 -3.55
CA THR A 720 31.29 21.03 -3.64
C THR A 720 31.82 21.73 -4.87
N GLY A 721 32.80 22.63 -4.73
CA GLY A 721 33.32 23.47 -5.81
C GLY A 721 33.71 22.67 -7.06
N ALA A 722 32.76 22.52 -7.98
CA ALA A 722 32.89 21.93 -9.30
C ALA A 722 31.63 22.28 -10.11
N ASN A 723 31.34 23.57 -10.23
CA ASN A 723 30.61 24.19 -11.35
C ASN A 723 30.71 25.71 -11.18
N LYS A 724 31.94 26.23 -11.25
CA LYS A 724 32.12 27.57 -11.83
C LYS A 724 31.80 27.40 -13.31
N THR A 725 30.62 27.83 -13.72
CA THR A 725 30.28 28.08 -15.12
C THR A 725 31.39 28.92 -15.75
N GLY A 726 31.82 28.50 -16.93
CA GLY A 726 32.95 29.08 -17.65
C GLY A 726 32.69 30.46 -18.25
N ASP A 727 32.45 31.47 -17.41
CA ASP A 727 32.37 32.88 -17.82
C ASP A 727 33.34 33.82 -17.05
N GLU A 728 34.20 33.31 -16.16
CA GLU A 728 35.26 34.12 -15.50
C GLU A 728 36.68 33.88 -16.04
N VAL A 729 36.81 33.32 -17.25
CA VAL A 729 38.08 33.32 -18.00
C VAL A 729 37.86 33.89 -19.40
N ARG A 730 37.40 35.15 -19.45
CA ARG A 730 37.75 36.14 -20.50
C ARG A 730 37.20 37.51 -20.10
N GLN A 731 38.15 38.35 -19.67
CA GLN A 731 38.10 39.79 -19.35
C GLN A 731 37.55 40.20 -17.99
#